data_AF-A0AAX1NFF2-F1
#
_entry.id   AF-A0AAX1NFF2-F1
#
_cell.length_a   1.000
_cell.length_b   1.000
_cell.length_c   1.000
_cell.angle_alpha   90.00
_cell.angle_beta   90.00
_cell.angle_gamma   90.00
#
_symmetry.space_group_name_H-M   'P 1'
#
loop_
_entity.id
_entity.type
_entity.pdbx_description
1 polymer ?
#
loop_
_entity_poly.entity_id
_entity_poly.type
_entity_poly.pdbx_seq_one_letter_code
_entity_poly.pdbx_strand_id
1 'polypeptide(L)'
;MLSKEEFYNKILGGWLGKCAGGILGAPIEGYKCFNEIELSDKLFETNFPNDDLDLQILWLDMVVKKGPKVRHADYTWHWDNHVDFPWNEYGVATRNIKTGLDNPDTGKHNNPYWNESMGSPIRSEIWGMLCAGNPEKAAFYAKMDSQVDHHGFSDDAEAYFSAAAAIAFTNSDTNSILKEALNYISKDSLMFDLVNKVMYWHATFEKEVVTGKIKSVYGDADFTSAPMNIAYTILALVEAQGDFDHCIEALHYGHDSDCIVATAGALIGIIRGADEIPALWKKRIGNALVVSPEITGIDCPDTISDLTEKTVQAAKLFQFENQVVDFSEVETLEVKHQPTFALHTEVTNFPNFEKQTNGSVEVVIENFEEVTKTYFVELASDYYEAQNASIIDVPPSSIAKVELPLNLNGKKIEGVVSVGYTIKINKEFEFQKGIPYYGQWRMFGPFIQDDASLAPMNKKYPDHGLPSMPSATYMNHDLQCAKQEYLTQDYFKNLPNVDLNAQPFEVKTITPSAMTVDLSQYFYGKGERSLYLQTTVNTKEEIKKWLCFGNSNFITVWLNGEEIFKNSKQMRRWPSTFYTELNLKEGENLIVMRLDVINDDFVLDIGMKDHKERHPHQTQWAVDLNFSTHSVKEELLEV
;
A
#
# COMPACT_ATOMS: atom_id res chain seq x y z
N MET A 1 29.51 -17.39 20.25
CA MET A 1 28.32 -16.58 20.52
C MET A 1 28.79 -15.19 20.85
N LEU A 2 28.10 -14.16 20.36
CA LEU A 2 28.31 -12.77 20.73
C LEU A 2 27.93 -12.59 22.21
N SER A 3 28.76 -11.89 22.96
CA SER A 3 28.41 -11.40 24.30
C SER A 3 27.26 -10.38 24.22
N LYS A 4 26.65 -10.06 25.38
CA LYS A 4 25.65 -8.97 25.47
C LYS A 4 26.22 -7.65 24.92
N GLU A 5 27.46 -7.33 25.26
CA GLU A 5 28.13 -6.09 24.84
C GLU A 5 28.35 -6.04 23.32
N GLU A 6 28.86 -7.11 22.72
CA GLU A 6 29.04 -7.19 21.26
C GLU A 6 27.70 -7.11 20.51
N PHE A 7 26.66 -7.76 21.04
CA PHE A 7 25.33 -7.73 20.44
C PHE A 7 24.69 -6.34 20.54
N TYR A 8 24.78 -5.71 21.72
CA TYR A 8 24.35 -4.32 21.94
C TYR A 8 25.09 -3.37 20.99
N ASN A 9 26.41 -3.51 20.85
CA ASN A 9 27.21 -2.67 19.97
C ASN A 9 26.76 -2.77 18.49
N LYS A 10 26.42 -3.98 18.02
CA LYS A 10 25.89 -4.19 16.67
C LYS A 10 24.48 -3.61 16.48
N ILE A 11 23.57 -3.81 17.43
CA ILE A 11 22.23 -3.21 17.38
C ILE A 11 22.31 -1.68 17.41
N LEU A 12 23.13 -1.10 18.30
CA LEU A 12 23.33 0.34 18.37
C LEU A 12 23.89 0.88 17.05
N GLY A 13 24.82 0.16 16.43
CA GLY A 13 25.35 0.52 15.13
C GLY A 13 24.25 0.57 14.06
N GLY A 14 23.36 -0.42 14.06
CA GLY A 14 22.20 -0.45 13.18
C GLY A 14 21.24 0.72 13.40
N TRP A 15 20.88 1.02 14.65
CA TRP A 15 19.99 2.16 14.93
C TRP A 15 20.63 3.51 14.60
N LEU A 16 21.93 3.68 14.85
CA LEU A 16 22.66 4.88 14.42
C LEU A 16 22.63 5.02 12.90
N GLY A 17 22.85 3.93 12.17
CA GLY A 17 22.73 3.88 10.71
C GLY A 17 21.34 4.27 10.21
N LYS A 18 20.30 3.70 10.82
CA LYS A 18 18.91 4.00 10.48
C LYS A 18 18.58 5.48 10.71
N CYS A 19 18.95 6.01 11.87
CA CYS A 19 18.74 7.43 12.20
C CYS A 19 19.55 8.37 11.30
N ALA A 20 20.75 7.95 10.84
CA ALA A 20 21.53 8.73 9.90
C ALA A 20 20.78 8.98 8.58
N GLY A 21 20.04 7.97 8.08
CA GLY A 21 19.20 8.11 6.90
C GLY A 21 18.06 9.10 7.06
N GLY A 22 17.29 9.00 8.14
CA GLY A 22 16.22 9.95 8.42
C GLY A 22 16.71 11.40 8.57
N ILE A 23 17.88 11.61 9.20
CA ILE A 23 18.44 12.95 9.38
C ILE A 23 18.99 13.53 8.05
N LEU A 24 19.72 12.72 7.27
CA LEU A 24 20.40 13.20 6.07
C LEU A 24 19.56 13.19 4.81
N GLY A 25 18.79 12.13 4.62
CA GLY A 25 18.05 11.88 3.41
C GLY A 25 16.72 12.61 3.35
N ALA A 26 16.06 12.85 4.49
CA ALA A 26 14.75 13.51 4.51
C ALA A 26 14.78 14.94 3.95
N PRO A 27 15.81 15.79 4.21
CA PRO A 27 15.89 17.13 3.63
C PRO A 27 15.93 17.18 2.09
N ILE A 28 16.31 16.10 1.42
CA ILE A 28 16.39 16.02 -0.05
C ILE A 28 15.49 14.93 -0.64
N GLU A 29 14.62 14.34 0.18
CA GLU A 29 13.60 13.38 -0.25
C GLU A 29 12.76 13.95 -1.39
N GLY A 30 12.48 13.13 -2.40
CA GLY A 30 11.78 13.52 -3.61
C GLY A 30 12.61 14.31 -4.62
N TYR A 31 13.89 14.60 -4.35
CA TYR A 31 14.78 15.25 -5.32
C TYR A 31 15.25 14.26 -6.39
N LYS A 32 14.63 14.32 -7.57
CA LYS A 32 14.77 13.31 -8.65
C LYS A 32 16.02 13.46 -9.52
N CYS A 33 17.16 13.86 -8.94
CA CYS A 33 18.42 13.87 -9.69
C CYS A 33 19.62 13.48 -8.83
N PHE A 34 20.63 12.94 -9.52
CA PHE A 34 21.95 12.78 -8.95
C PHE A 34 22.48 14.14 -8.52
N ASN A 35 23.06 14.17 -7.33
CA ASN A 35 23.52 15.39 -6.70
C ASN A 35 24.90 15.18 -6.09
N GLU A 36 25.67 16.25 -5.98
CA GLU A 36 26.97 16.25 -5.31
C GLU A 36 26.81 17.03 -4.01
N ILE A 37 26.36 16.34 -2.95
CA ILE A 37 26.16 16.94 -1.63
C ILE A 37 27.41 16.71 -0.79
N GLU A 38 28.05 17.80 -0.38
CA GLU A 38 29.14 17.75 0.60
C GLU A 38 28.59 17.58 2.01
N LEU A 39 29.18 16.64 2.75
CA LEU A 39 28.88 16.42 4.17
C LEU A 39 29.17 17.69 4.97
N SER A 40 28.13 18.30 5.54
CA SER A 40 28.24 19.52 6.35
C SER A 40 27.35 19.46 7.58
N ASP A 41 27.66 20.28 8.61
CA ASP A 41 26.87 20.31 9.84
C ASP A 41 25.41 20.73 9.60
N LYS A 42 25.14 21.49 8.53
CA LYS A 42 23.80 21.93 8.14
C LYS A 42 22.83 20.78 7.85
N LEU A 43 23.33 19.68 7.31
CA LEU A 43 22.50 18.51 7.01
C LEU A 43 21.97 17.81 8.28
N PHE A 44 22.53 18.14 9.45
CA PHE A 44 22.16 17.56 10.74
C PHE A 44 21.47 18.57 11.67
N GLU A 45 21.17 19.79 11.18
CA GLU A 45 20.49 20.82 11.97
C GLU A 45 19.00 20.50 12.20
N THR A 46 18.44 19.55 11.44
CA THR A 46 17.04 19.12 11.54
C THR A 46 16.97 17.64 11.90
N ASN A 47 16.30 17.33 13.02
CA ASN A 47 15.91 15.98 13.38
C ASN A 47 14.39 15.87 13.24
N PHE A 48 13.92 15.41 12.09
CA PHE A 48 12.51 15.19 11.82
C PHE A 48 12.12 13.76 12.18
N PRO A 49 10.90 13.54 12.71
CA PRO A 49 10.36 12.19 12.77
C PRO A 49 10.24 11.63 11.34
N ASN A 50 10.39 10.32 11.21
CA ASN A 50 10.41 9.62 9.93
C ASN A 50 9.80 8.23 10.09
N ASP A 51 8.89 7.86 9.18
CA ASP A 51 8.18 6.59 9.17
C ASP A 51 9.10 5.36 9.08
N ASP A 52 10.28 5.51 8.47
CA ASP A 52 11.38 4.54 8.45
C ASP A 52 11.70 3.93 9.83
N LEU A 53 11.73 4.77 10.86
CA LEU A 53 12.04 4.37 12.24
C LEU A 53 10.77 4.14 13.04
N ASP A 54 9.76 4.97 12.84
CA ASP A 54 8.52 4.96 13.60
C ASP A 54 7.80 3.61 13.54
N LEU A 55 7.69 3.03 12.34
CA LEU A 55 7.05 1.73 12.15
C LEU A 55 7.87 0.57 12.72
N GLN A 56 9.19 0.71 12.84
CA GLN A 56 10.03 -0.29 13.53
C GLN A 56 9.83 -0.24 15.05
N ILE A 57 9.66 0.96 15.62
CA ILE A 57 9.33 1.15 17.03
C ILE A 57 7.93 0.58 17.34
N LEU A 58 6.97 0.77 16.43
CA LEU A 58 5.64 0.15 16.50
C LEU A 58 5.75 -1.37 16.64
N TRP A 59 6.53 -2.03 15.78
CA TRP A 59 6.70 -3.50 15.87
C TRP A 59 7.45 -3.94 17.12
N LEU A 60 8.43 -3.17 17.58
CA LEU A 60 9.09 -3.43 18.85
C LEU A 60 8.11 -3.37 20.03
N ASP A 61 7.22 -2.37 20.07
CA ASP A 61 6.17 -2.27 21.10
C ASP A 61 5.22 -3.48 21.06
N MET A 62 4.79 -3.89 19.86
CA MET A 62 3.97 -5.09 19.66
C MET A 62 4.62 -6.34 20.27
N VAL A 63 5.87 -6.64 19.90
CA VAL A 63 6.54 -7.87 20.35
C VAL A 63 6.90 -7.84 21.83
N VAL A 64 7.21 -6.67 22.40
CA VAL A 64 7.46 -6.52 23.84
C VAL A 64 6.18 -6.83 24.63
N LYS A 65 5.01 -6.41 24.15
CA LYS A 65 3.73 -6.66 24.81
C LYS A 65 3.22 -8.10 24.60
N LYS A 66 3.33 -8.62 23.39
CA LYS A 66 2.70 -9.90 22.97
C LYS A 66 3.63 -11.10 22.99
N GLY A 67 4.95 -10.89 22.92
CA GLY A 67 5.94 -11.94 22.75
C GLY A 67 6.15 -12.34 21.28
N PRO A 68 6.90 -13.42 21.02
CA PRO A 68 7.39 -13.77 19.68
C PRO A 68 6.32 -14.48 18.82
N LYS A 69 5.18 -14.87 19.38
CA LYS A 69 4.12 -15.60 18.67
C LYS A 69 3.13 -14.67 17.94
N VAL A 70 3.64 -13.57 17.36
CA VAL A 70 2.82 -12.63 16.57
C VAL A 70 2.51 -13.21 15.20
N ARG A 71 1.29 -12.96 14.70
CA ARG A 71 0.77 -13.38 13.38
C ARG A 71 -0.05 -12.28 12.72
N HIS A 72 -0.44 -12.46 11.46
CA HIS A 72 -1.18 -11.51 10.61
C HIS A 72 -2.15 -10.58 11.34
N ALA A 73 -3.12 -11.13 12.08
CA ALA A 73 -4.13 -10.34 12.78
C ALA A 73 -3.56 -9.42 13.89
N ASP A 74 -2.38 -9.74 14.42
CA ASP A 74 -1.71 -8.93 15.44
C ASP A 74 -1.12 -7.67 14.85
N TYR A 75 -0.52 -7.78 13.66
CA TYR A 75 -0.07 -6.63 12.89
C TYR A 75 -1.25 -5.73 12.53
N THR A 76 -2.34 -6.31 12.01
CA THR A 76 -3.56 -5.57 11.70
C THR A 76 -4.13 -4.86 12.93
N TRP A 77 -4.22 -5.55 14.06
CA TRP A 77 -4.72 -4.97 15.30
C TRP A 77 -3.82 -3.83 15.80
N HIS A 78 -2.50 -4.06 15.81
CA HIS A 78 -1.56 -3.07 16.32
C HIS A 78 -1.51 -1.83 15.41
N TRP A 79 -1.56 -2.03 14.09
CA TRP A 79 -1.68 -0.94 13.12
C TRP A 79 -2.94 -0.10 13.36
N ASP A 80 -4.12 -0.72 13.41
CA ASP A 80 -5.40 0.00 13.55
C ASP A 80 -5.50 0.84 14.84
N ASN A 81 -4.82 0.41 15.91
CA ASN A 81 -4.85 1.08 17.20
C ASN A 81 -3.79 2.16 17.37
N HIS A 82 -2.75 2.17 16.55
CA HIS A 82 -1.54 2.97 16.81
C HIS A 82 -1.00 3.75 15.60
N VAL A 83 -1.50 3.50 14.38
CA VAL A 83 -1.05 4.18 13.16
C VAL A 83 -2.16 5.08 12.61
N ASP A 84 -1.87 6.38 12.55
CA ASP A 84 -2.74 7.42 12.00
C ASP A 84 -2.21 8.02 10.68
N PHE A 85 -1.19 7.41 10.06
CA PHE A 85 -0.63 7.87 8.78
C PHE A 85 -1.68 7.85 7.65
N PRO A 86 -1.97 9.01 7.00
CA PRO A 86 -3.07 9.16 6.04
C PRO A 86 -2.68 9.01 4.56
N TRP A 87 -1.40 8.89 4.25
CA TRP A 87 -0.88 8.96 2.89
C TRP A 87 -0.67 7.59 2.25
N ASN A 88 -0.72 7.57 0.92
CA ASN A 88 -0.37 6.46 0.04
C ASN A 88 -0.87 5.07 0.54
N GLU A 89 0.02 4.08 0.56
CA GLU A 89 -0.21 2.70 1.03
C GLU A 89 -0.67 2.63 2.49
N TYR A 90 -0.15 3.46 3.39
CA TYR A 90 -0.54 3.46 4.80
C TYR A 90 -2.01 3.82 5.00
N GLY A 91 -2.46 4.86 4.28
CA GLY A 91 -3.86 5.26 4.26
C GLY A 91 -4.76 4.18 3.64
N VAL A 92 -4.29 3.50 2.59
CA VAL A 92 -5.01 2.41 1.95
C VAL A 92 -5.14 1.19 2.87
N ALA A 93 -4.07 0.80 3.56
CA ALA A 93 -4.09 -0.27 4.56
C ALA A 93 -5.07 0.05 5.69
N THR A 94 -4.98 1.26 6.26
CA THR A 94 -5.87 1.73 7.33
C THR A 94 -7.34 1.70 6.90
N ARG A 95 -7.64 2.14 5.67
CA ARG A 95 -8.98 2.02 5.08
C ARG A 95 -9.42 0.57 5.00
N ASN A 96 -8.58 -0.29 4.42
CA ASN A 96 -8.89 -1.70 4.19
C ASN A 96 -9.19 -2.43 5.50
N ILE A 97 -8.38 -2.18 6.54
CA ILE A 97 -8.59 -2.69 7.90
C ILE A 97 -9.95 -2.22 8.44
N LYS A 98 -10.23 -0.91 8.36
CA LYS A 98 -11.50 -0.33 8.85
C LYS A 98 -12.73 -0.78 8.06
N THR A 99 -12.55 -1.21 6.82
CA THR A 99 -13.60 -1.85 6.01
C THR A 99 -13.70 -3.37 6.22
N GLY A 100 -12.95 -3.94 7.16
CA GLY A 100 -13.10 -5.30 7.63
C GLY A 100 -12.17 -6.33 6.96
N LEU A 101 -11.18 -5.92 6.18
CA LEU A 101 -10.15 -6.84 5.69
C LEU A 101 -9.14 -7.17 6.80
N ASP A 102 -8.38 -8.23 6.59
CA ASP A 102 -7.28 -8.66 7.47
C ASP A 102 -6.01 -8.81 6.66
N ASN A 103 -4.85 -8.80 7.31
CA ASN A 103 -3.58 -9.12 6.66
C ASN A 103 -3.64 -10.58 6.15
N PRO A 104 -3.33 -10.88 4.86
CA PRO A 104 -2.62 -10.04 3.88
C PRO A 104 -3.50 -9.27 2.89
N ASP A 105 -4.83 -9.35 2.98
CA ASP A 105 -5.73 -8.63 2.07
C ASP A 105 -5.62 -7.10 2.22
N THR A 106 -5.21 -6.62 3.40
CA THR A 106 -5.07 -5.18 3.68
C THR A 106 -4.01 -4.51 2.81
N GLY A 107 -2.90 -5.18 2.49
CA GLY A 107 -1.83 -4.63 1.64
C GLY A 107 -2.07 -4.77 0.14
N LYS A 108 -2.80 -5.81 -0.29
CA LYS A 108 -3.05 -6.09 -1.73
C LYS A 108 -4.36 -5.50 -2.28
N HIS A 109 -5.42 -5.40 -1.48
CA HIS A 109 -6.74 -5.02 -2.00
C HIS A 109 -6.80 -3.53 -2.33
N ASN A 110 -7.12 -3.20 -3.58
CA ASN A 110 -7.30 -1.81 -4.01
C ASN A 110 -6.10 -0.91 -3.64
N ASN A 111 -4.89 -1.49 -3.79
CA ASN A 111 -3.60 -0.84 -3.64
C ASN A 111 -2.63 -1.10 -4.84
N PRO A 112 -3.07 -1.22 -6.10
CA PRO A 112 -2.18 -1.64 -7.20
C PRO A 112 -1.10 -0.61 -7.57
N TYR A 113 -1.16 0.60 -7.01
CA TYR A 113 -0.23 1.69 -7.32
C TYR A 113 0.92 1.77 -6.31
N TRP A 114 0.64 1.61 -5.01
CA TRP A 114 1.64 1.81 -3.94
C TRP A 114 2.12 0.52 -3.26
N ASN A 115 1.52 -0.64 -3.58
CA ASN A 115 1.90 -1.92 -2.98
C ASN A 115 3.34 -2.38 -3.26
N GLU A 116 4.05 -1.72 -4.18
CA GLU A 116 5.47 -1.92 -4.50
C GLU A 116 6.32 -0.67 -4.22
N SER A 117 5.92 0.15 -3.23
CA SER A 117 6.68 1.32 -2.73
C SER A 117 7.60 0.96 -1.55
N MET A 118 8.37 1.94 -1.07
CA MET A 118 9.39 1.76 -0.02
C MET A 118 8.83 1.61 1.41
N GLY A 119 7.52 1.77 1.63
CA GLY A 119 6.96 1.83 2.99
C GLY A 119 7.11 0.55 3.84
N SER A 120 7.34 -0.62 3.22
CA SER A 120 7.66 -1.87 3.94
C SER A 120 9.15 -2.23 3.98
N PRO A 121 9.94 -2.15 2.88
CA PRO A 121 11.37 -2.49 2.93
C PRO A 121 12.17 -1.71 3.98
N ILE A 122 11.78 -0.46 4.26
CA ILE A 122 12.39 0.39 5.30
C ILE A 122 12.21 -0.14 6.72
N ARG A 123 11.35 -1.14 6.96
CA ARG A 123 11.05 -1.69 8.28
C ARG A 123 11.88 -2.93 8.61
N SER A 124 12.68 -3.40 7.67
CA SER A 124 13.32 -4.73 7.72
C SER A 124 14.28 -4.96 8.89
N GLU A 125 14.98 -3.92 9.37
CA GLU A 125 16.11 -4.12 10.27
C GLU A 125 15.67 -4.61 11.66
N ILE A 126 14.49 -4.22 12.14
CA ILE A 126 13.94 -4.71 13.41
C ILE A 126 13.84 -6.24 13.43
N TRP A 127 13.36 -6.87 12.35
CA TRP A 127 13.22 -8.33 12.28
C TRP A 127 14.58 -9.02 12.23
N GLY A 128 15.55 -8.42 11.52
CA GLY A 128 16.92 -8.90 11.49
C GLY A 128 17.61 -8.84 12.87
N MET A 129 17.40 -7.76 13.62
CA MET A 129 17.94 -7.59 14.97
C MET A 129 17.29 -8.53 15.98
N LEU A 130 15.96 -8.68 15.94
CA LEU A 130 15.23 -9.59 16.83
C LEU A 130 15.58 -11.06 16.55
N CYS A 131 15.81 -11.41 15.28
CA CYS A 131 16.15 -12.77 14.84
C CYS A 131 17.62 -12.94 14.48
N ALA A 132 18.53 -12.24 15.18
CA ALA A 132 19.97 -12.27 14.91
C ALA A 132 20.52 -13.69 14.74
N GLY A 133 21.18 -13.94 13.59
CA GLY A 133 21.70 -15.26 13.21
C GLY A 133 20.65 -16.27 12.70
N ASN A 134 19.39 -15.87 12.55
CA ASN A 134 18.31 -16.69 11.99
C ASN A 134 17.57 -15.95 10.85
N PRO A 135 18.17 -15.90 9.65
CA PRO A 135 17.58 -15.22 8.49
C PRO A 135 16.23 -15.78 8.03
N GLU A 136 15.98 -17.08 8.17
CA GLU A 136 14.68 -17.68 7.82
C GLU A 136 13.56 -17.10 8.70
N LYS A 137 13.81 -17.02 10.01
CA LYS A 137 12.87 -16.45 10.96
C LYS A 137 12.69 -14.94 10.77
N ALA A 138 13.77 -14.22 10.47
CA ALA A 138 13.70 -12.78 10.16
C ALA A 138 12.80 -12.53 8.92
N ALA A 139 13.05 -13.25 7.83
CA ALA A 139 12.26 -13.16 6.60
C ALA A 139 10.79 -13.55 6.82
N PHE A 140 10.51 -14.54 7.68
CA PHE A 140 9.15 -14.95 8.01
C PHE A 140 8.32 -13.81 8.65
N TYR A 141 8.86 -13.11 9.65
CA TYR A 141 8.14 -12.00 10.29
C TYR A 141 8.04 -10.77 9.39
N ALA A 142 9.12 -10.43 8.71
CA ALA A 142 9.17 -9.32 7.76
C ALA A 142 8.15 -9.46 6.63
N LYS A 143 7.92 -10.69 6.15
CA LYS A 143 6.88 -10.92 5.14
C LYS A 143 5.47 -10.64 5.67
N MET A 144 5.18 -11.01 6.93
CA MET A 144 3.88 -10.70 7.54
C MET A 144 3.73 -9.21 7.82
N ASP A 145 4.81 -8.53 8.21
CA ASP A 145 4.87 -7.08 8.35
C ASP A 145 4.52 -6.38 7.02
N SER A 146 5.26 -6.68 5.95
CA SER A 146 5.02 -6.10 4.62
C SER A 146 3.57 -6.25 4.15
N GLN A 147 2.95 -7.40 4.40
CA GLN A 147 1.60 -7.72 3.92
C GLN A 147 0.48 -6.87 4.56
N VAL A 148 0.78 -6.06 5.58
CA VAL A 148 -0.18 -5.09 6.14
C VAL A 148 -0.58 -4.05 5.09
N ASP A 149 0.39 -3.51 4.35
CA ASP A 149 0.24 -2.36 3.46
C ASP A 149 0.83 -2.56 2.06
N HIS A 150 1.61 -3.62 1.84
CA HIS A 150 2.25 -3.96 0.57
C HIS A 150 1.91 -5.37 0.08
N HIS A 151 2.34 -5.67 -1.15
CA HIS A 151 2.31 -7.01 -1.71
C HIS A 151 3.30 -7.13 -2.87
N GLY A 152 3.86 -8.33 -3.09
CA GLY A 152 4.65 -8.62 -4.28
C GLY A 152 6.11 -8.25 -4.11
N PHE A 153 6.63 -7.31 -4.90
CA PHE A 153 8.05 -6.92 -4.85
C PHE A 153 8.49 -6.47 -3.45
N SER A 154 7.70 -5.64 -2.78
CA SER A 154 8.05 -5.11 -1.46
C SER A 154 8.03 -6.17 -0.36
N ASP A 155 7.19 -7.22 -0.47
CA ASP A 155 7.22 -8.38 0.44
C ASP A 155 8.58 -9.11 0.37
N ASP A 156 9.06 -9.36 -0.84
CA ASP A 156 10.35 -10.02 -1.04
C ASP A 156 11.51 -9.10 -0.65
N ALA A 157 11.39 -7.79 -0.88
CA ALA A 157 12.40 -6.81 -0.48
C ALA A 157 12.58 -6.71 1.04
N GLU A 158 11.50 -6.58 1.81
CA GLU A 158 11.59 -6.50 3.26
C GLU A 158 12.13 -7.81 3.86
N ALA A 159 11.65 -8.96 3.36
CA ALA A 159 12.17 -10.27 3.74
C ALA A 159 13.66 -10.42 3.43
N TYR A 160 14.11 -9.94 2.27
CA TYR A 160 15.51 -9.96 1.86
C TYR A 160 16.40 -9.15 2.80
N PHE A 161 16.05 -7.88 3.05
CA PHE A 161 16.87 -7.02 3.93
C PHE A 161 16.84 -7.49 5.38
N SER A 162 15.73 -8.05 5.84
CA SER A 162 15.63 -8.65 7.19
C SER A 162 16.55 -9.86 7.34
N ALA A 163 16.60 -10.72 6.32
CA ALA A 163 17.54 -11.84 6.27
C ALA A 163 18.99 -11.35 6.23
N ALA A 164 19.31 -10.34 5.41
CA ALA A 164 20.64 -9.74 5.34
C ALA A 164 21.09 -9.17 6.70
N ALA A 165 20.20 -8.44 7.39
CA ALA A 165 20.44 -7.89 8.71
C ALA A 165 20.68 -9.00 9.75
N ALA A 166 19.92 -10.11 9.70
CA ALA A 166 20.15 -11.26 10.58
C ALA A 166 21.51 -11.95 10.33
N ILE A 167 21.92 -12.09 9.06
CA ILE A 167 23.20 -12.69 8.66
C ILE A 167 24.39 -11.84 9.12
N ALA A 168 24.24 -10.51 9.15
CA ALA A 168 25.28 -9.55 9.56
C ALA A 168 25.76 -9.69 11.03
N PHE A 169 25.05 -10.45 11.86
CA PHE A 169 25.50 -10.84 13.20
C PHE A 169 26.52 -11.99 13.19
N THR A 170 26.66 -12.70 12.08
CA THR A 170 27.58 -13.85 11.92
C THR A 170 28.59 -13.69 10.79
N ASN A 171 28.36 -12.73 9.88
CA ASN A 171 29.20 -12.46 8.73
C ASN A 171 29.45 -10.94 8.64
N SER A 172 30.63 -10.54 8.18
CA SER A 172 31.01 -9.14 8.01
C SER A 172 31.35 -8.78 6.56
N ASP A 173 31.33 -9.73 5.63
CA ASP A 173 31.55 -9.47 4.20
C ASP A 173 30.23 -9.07 3.53
N THR A 174 30.09 -7.79 3.20
CA THR A 174 28.87 -7.21 2.60
C THR A 174 28.40 -7.99 1.37
N ASN A 175 29.31 -8.35 0.46
CA ASN A 175 28.96 -9.09 -0.76
C ASN A 175 28.44 -10.50 -0.46
N SER A 176 29.03 -11.18 0.51
CA SER A 176 28.59 -12.49 0.99
C SER A 176 27.21 -12.40 1.63
N ILE A 177 26.98 -11.41 2.49
CA ILE A 177 25.69 -11.17 3.16
C ILE A 177 24.59 -10.97 2.11
N LEU A 178 24.81 -10.07 1.16
CA LEU A 178 23.84 -9.76 0.11
C LEU A 178 23.52 -10.97 -0.78
N LYS A 179 24.51 -11.82 -1.07
CA LYS A 179 24.30 -13.05 -1.84
C LYS A 179 23.60 -14.15 -1.04
N GLU A 180 23.92 -14.27 0.25
CA GLU A 180 23.34 -15.30 1.12
C GLU A 180 21.87 -15.00 1.42
N ALA A 181 21.51 -13.73 1.61
CA ALA A 181 20.13 -13.29 1.82
C ALA A 181 19.17 -13.68 0.67
N LEU A 182 19.69 -13.85 -0.55
CA LEU A 182 18.89 -14.31 -1.70
C LEU A 182 18.29 -15.72 -1.52
N ASN A 183 18.80 -16.52 -0.58
CA ASN A 183 18.25 -17.85 -0.31
C ASN A 183 16.90 -17.81 0.41
N TYR A 184 16.48 -16.65 0.92
CA TYR A 184 15.28 -16.47 1.73
C TYR A 184 14.13 -15.77 0.99
N ILE A 185 14.29 -15.56 -0.32
CA ILE A 185 13.26 -15.03 -1.22
C ILE A 185 13.08 -15.93 -2.44
N SER A 186 12.01 -15.71 -3.22
CA SER A 186 11.77 -16.49 -4.43
C SER A 186 12.83 -16.23 -5.51
N LYS A 187 13.38 -17.29 -6.11
CA LYS A 187 14.37 -17.21 -7.19
C LYS A 187 13.83 -16.60 -8.48
N ASP A 188 12.51 -16.66 -8.66
CA ASP A 188 11.82 -16.12 -9.83
C ASP A 188 11.28 -14.69 -9.59
N SER A 189 11.59 -14.10 -8.43
CA SER A 189 11.17 -12.73 -8.08
C SER A 189 11.98 -11.65 -8.81
N LEU A 190 11.35 -10.50 -9.02
CA LEU A 190 12.04 -9.30 -9.50
C LEU A 190 13.15 -8.85 -8.53
N MET A 191 12.94 -9.00 -7.22
CA MET A 191 13.95 -8.67 -6.20
C MET A 191 15.22 -9.52 -6.34
N PHE A 192 15.07 -10.83 -6.57
CA PHE A 192 16.21 -11.74 -6.78
C PHE A 192 17.01 -11.37 -8.04
N ASP A 193 16.33 -11.08 -9.15
CA ASP A 193 16.96 -10.65 -10.40
C ASP A 193 17.64 -9.28 -10.26
N LEU A 194 17.00 -8.33 -9.57
CA LEU A 194 17.51 -6.98 -9.32
C LEU A 194 18.85 -7.01 -8.59
N VAL A 195 18.93 -7.71 -7.44
CA VAL A 195 20.18 -7.80 -6.66
C VAL A 195 21.31 -8.37 -7.53
N ASN A 196 21.07 -9.49 -8.22
CA ASN A 196 22.07 -10.12 -9.07
C ASN A 196 22.52 -9.20 -10.21
N LYS A 197 21.61 -8.47 -10.85
CA LYS A 197 21.92 -7.51 -11.92
C LYS A 197 22.75 -6.34 -11.42
N VAL A 198 22.37 -5.73 -10.31
CA VAL A 198 23.11 -4.58 -9.75
C VAL A 198 24.51 -5.01 -9.34
N MET A 199 24.66 -6.15 -8.64
CA MET A 199 25.98 -6.68 -8.28
C MET A 199 26.84 -6.99 -9.52
N TYR A 200 26.25 -7.58 -10.56
CA TYR A 200 26.95 -7.85 -11.82
C TYR A 200 27.35 -6.56 -12.54
N TRP A 201 26.46 -5.57 -12.62
CA TRP A 201 26.74 -4.29 -13.26
C TRP A 201 27.86 -3.55 -12.54
N HIS A 202 27.81 -3.47 -11.20
CA HIS A 202 28.88 -2.89 -10.38
C HIS A 202 30.23 -3.59 -10.62
N ALA A 203 30.25 -4.92 -10.75
CA ALA A 203 31.49 -5.65 -11.02
C ALA A 203 32.04 -5.48 -12.46
N THR A 204 31.24 -4.95 -13.39
CA THR A 204 31.56 -4.96 -14.84
C THR A 204 31.73 -3.56 -15.43
N PHE A 205 31.05 -2.55 -14.88
CA PHE A 205 30.95 -1.22 -15.44
C PHE A 205 31.21 -0.14 -14.39
N GLU A 206 31.63 1.04 -14.87
CA GLU A 206 31.79 2.23 -14.04
C GLU A 206 30.44 2.74 -13.51
N LYS A 207 30.48 3.44 -12.38
CA LYS A 207 29.30 3.92 -11.61
C LYS A 207 28.26 4.61 -12.49
N GLU A 208 28.66 5.50 -13.39
CA GLU A 208 27.75 6.24 -14.27
C GLU A 208 26.96 5.33 -15.23
N VAL A 209 27.57 4.25 -15.68
CA VAL A 209 26.91 3.25 -16.52
C VAL A 209 25.94 2.41 -15.68
N VAL A 210 26.32 2.07 -14.45
CA VAL A 210 25.47 1.30 -13.53
C VAL A 210 24.22 2.10 -13.16
N THR A 211 24.38 3.36 -12.74
CA THR A 211 23.26 4.24 -12.38
C THR A 211 22.33 4.51 -13.57
N GLY A 212 22.88 4.68 -14.77
CA GLY A 212 22.10 4.77 -16.00
C GLY A 212 21.32 3.49 -16.34
N LYS A 213 21.90 2.31 -16.07
CA LYS A 213 21.21 1.02 -16.21
C LYS A 213 20.08 0.86 -15.19
N ILE A 214 20.32 1.22 -13.93
CA ILE A 214 19.29 1.22 -12.88
C ILE A 214 18.13 2.10 -13.31
N LYS A 215 18.39 3.34 -13.73
CA LYS A 215 17.32 4.26 -14.15
C LYS A 215 16.56 3.76 -15.39
N SER A 216 17.26 3.11 -16.31
CA SER A 216 16.65 2.55 -17.54
C SER A 216 15.72 1.37 -17.26
N VAL A 217 16.06 0.51 -16.30
CA VAL A 217 15.32 -0.73 -16.02
C VAL A 217 14.28 -0.56 -14.91
N TYR A 218 14.62 0.17 -13.86
CA TYR A 218 13.82 0.27 -12.63
C TYR A 218 13.31 1.69 -12.36
N GLY A 219 13.63 2.67 -13.21
CA GLY A 219 13.26 4.06 -12.95
C GLY A 219 11.75 4.30 -13.02
N ASP A 220 11.18 4.84 -11.94
CA ASP A 220 9.79 5.31 -11.91
C ASP A 220 9.72 6.85 -11.84
N ALA A 221 8.56 7.39 -12.20
CA ALA A 221 8.24 8.79 -12.00
C ALA A 221 7.60 9.06 -10.63
N ASP A 222 7.09 8.05 -9.92
CA ASP A 222 6.95 8.10 -8.46
C ASP A 222 8.32 7.90 -7.82
N PHE A 223 8.73 8.80 -6.92
CA PHE A 223 10.06 8.68 -6.32
C PHE A 223 10.10 7.61 -5.23
N THR A 224 8.96 7.22 -4.65
CA THR A 224 8.89 6.21 -3.57
C THR A 224 8.86 4.77 -4.08
N SER A 225 8.93 4.55 -5.39
CA SER A 225 8.90 3.22 -6.01
C SER A 225 10.08 2.36 -5.54
N ALA A 226 9.81 1.19 -4.93
CA ALA A 226 10.84 0.40 -4.30
C ALA A 226 11.90 -0.18 -5.25
N PRO A 227 11.56 -0.71 -6.45
CA PRO A 227 12.59 -1.28 -7.34
C PRO A 227 13.74 -0.32 -7.65
N MET A 228 13.45 0.97 -7.87
CA MET A 228 14.48 1.97 -8.13
C MET A 228 15.37 2.20 -6.91
N ASN A 229 14.75 2.47 -5.76
CA ASN A 229 15.47 2.85 -4.53
C ASN A 229 16.23 1.68 -3.93
N ILE A 230 15.69 0.46 -4.02
CA ILE A 230 16.41 -0.75 -3.61
C ILE A 230 17.62 -1.00 -4.52
N ALA A 231 17.50 -0.81 -5.83
CA ALA A 231 18.66 -0.94 -6.72
C ALA A 231 19.78 0.03 -6.35
N TYR A 232 19.44 1.28 -5.99
CA TYR A 232 20.41 2.25 -5.46
C TYR A 232 20.95 1.86 -4.07
N THR A 233 20.12 1.28 -3.20
CA THR A 233 20.54 0.78 -1.88
C THR A 233 21.55 -0.36 -2.02
N ILE A 234 21.30 -1.32 -2.91
CA ILE A 234 22.25 -2.41 -3.20
C ILE A 234 23.55 -1.85 -3.78
N LEU A 235 23.47 -0.87 -4.69
CA LEU A 235 24.65 -0.20 -5.23
C LEU A 235 25.47 0.49 -4.12
N ALA A 236 24.82 1.24 -3.24
CA ALA A 236 25.47 1.88 -2.09
C ALA A 236 26.18 0.86 -1.20
N LEU A 237 25.53 -0.27 -0.90
CA LEU A 237 26.07 -1.32 -0.04
C LEU A 237 27.31 -2.00 -0.66
N VAL A 238 27.29 -2.30 -1.96
CA VAL A 238 28.45 -2.91 -2.63
C VAL A 238 29.62 -1.94 -2.83
N GLU A 239 29.34 -0.65 -3.03
CA GLU A 239 30.36 0.40 -3.08
C GLU A 239 30.99 0.62 -1.71
N ALA A 240 30.18 0.65 -0.64
CA ALA A 240 30.62 0.90 0.72
C ALA A 240 31.61 -0.14 1.26
N GLN A 241 31.42 -1.43 0.91
CA GLN A 241 32.22 -2.54 1.47
C GLN A 241 32.35 -2.51 3.01
N GLY A 242 31.32 -2.02 3.69
CA GLY A 242 31.28 -1.88 5.14
C GLY A 242 31.88 -0.59 5.70
N ASP A 243 32.29 0.36 4.85
CA ASP A 243 32.67 1.71 5.26
C ASP A 243 31.44 2.60 5.46
N PHE A 244 31.26 3.10 6.68
CA PHE A 244 30.10 3.90 7.06
C PHE A 244 30.08 5.28 6.37
N ASP A 245 31.23 5.85 6.00
CA ASP A 245 31.28 7.16 5.32
C ASP A 245 30.62 7.13 3.92
N HIS A 246 30.50 5.95 3.31
CA HIS A 246 29.80 5.75 2.04
C HIS A 246 28.27 5.93 2.13
N CYS A 247 27.69 6.13 3.32
CA CYS A 247 26.30 6.59 3.45
C CYS A 247 26.07 7.93 2.72
N ILE A 248 27.12 8.73 2.50
CA ILE A 248 27.03 9.96 1.69
C ILE A 248 26.87 9.67 0.21
N GLU A 249 27.46 8.59 -0.31
CA GLU A 249 27.27 8.20 -1.70
C GLU A 249 25.82 7.77 -1.98
N ALA A 250 25.16 7.14 -0.99
CA ALA A 250 23.74 6.81 -1.07
C ALA A 250 22.86 8.07 -1.22
N LEU A 251 23.20 9.15 -0.52
CA LEU A 251 22.50 10.44 -0.59
C LEU A 251 22.55 11.05 -2.00
N HIS A 252 23.66 10.84 -2.71
CA HIS A 252 23.89 11.39 -4.05
C HIS A 252 22.96 10.81 -5.12
N TYR A 253 22.29 9.68 -4.85
CA TYR A 253 21.33 9.10 -5.78
C TYR A 253 19.98 9.83 -5.82
N GLY A 254 19.65 10.64 -4.80
CA GLY A 254 18.38 11.34 -4.68
C GLY A 254 17.20 10.39 -4.53
N HIS A 255 16.05 10.74 -5.13
CA HIS A 255 14.80 9.96 -5.05
C HIS A 255 14.28 9.80 -3.62
N ASP A 256 14.21 8.58 -3.11
CA ASP A 256 13.75 8.27 -1.76
C ASP A 256 14.96 8.15 -0.82
N SER A 257 15.66 9.28 -0.68
CA SER A 257 17.04 9.31 -0.21
C SER A 257 17.21 8.94 1.25
N ASP A 258 16.25 9.26 2.11
CA ASP A 258 16.21 8.79 3.50
C ASP A 258 16.11 7.28 3.55
N CYS A 259 15.20 6.67 2.81
CA CYS A 259 15.03 5.22 2.76
C CYS A 259 16.33 4.51 2.32
N ILE A 260 16.96 5.01 1.24
CA ILE A 260 18.23 4.43 0.72
C ILE A 260 19.35 4.52 1.76
N VAL A 261 19.54 5.70 2.35
CA VAL A 261 20.61 5.94 3.33
C VAL A 261 20.33 5.19 4.63
N ALA A 262 19.07 5.12 5.07
CA ALA A 262 18.69 4.49 6.33
C ALA A 262 18.94 2.98 6.30
N THR A 263 18.49 2.28 5.26
CA THR A 263 18.70 0.84 5.14
C THR A 263 20.16 0.48 4.86
N ALA A 264 20.85 1.25 3.99
CA ALA A 264 22.29 1.02 3.77
C ALA A 264 23.10 1.25 5.04
N GLY A 265 22.85 2.37 5.73
CA GLY A 265 23.51 2.75 6.97
C GLY A 265 23.23 1.76 8.09
N ALA A 266 22.00 1.30 8.25
CA ALA A 266 21.64 0.34 9.27
C ALA A 266 22.35 -1.01 9.06
N LEU A 267 22.37 -1.54 7.84
CA LEU A 267 23.07 -2.80 7.56
C LEU A 267 24.58 -2.68 7.78
N ILE A 268 25.23 -1.60 7.30
CA ILE A 268 26.65 -1.33 7.57
C ILE A 268 26.90 -1.19 9.08
N GLY A 269 26.01 -0.49 9.78
CA GLY A 269 26.03 -0.32 11.23
C GLY A 269 25.96 -1.64 12.00
N ILE A 270 25.10 -2.57 11.59
CA ILE A 270 25.04 -3.92 12.17
C ILE A 270 26.33 -4.70 11.89
N ILE A 271 26.87 -4.60 10.67
CA ILE A 271 28.10 -5.28 10.28
C ILE A 271 29.28 -4.83 11.16
N ARG A 272 29.46 -3.51 11.32
CA ARG A 272 30.63 -2.90 11.97
C ARG A 272 30.47 -2.66 13.48
N GLY A 273 29.25 -2.49 13.96
CA GLY A 273 28.96 -2.03 15.32
C GLY A 273 29.21 -0.54 15.53
N ALA A 274 28.59 0.03 16.55
CA ALA A 274 28.65 1.45 16.87
C ALA A 274 30.06 1.95 17.19
N ASP A 275 30.91 1.12 17.76
CA ASP A 275 32.31 1.46 18.08
C ASP A 275 33.11 1.88 16.85
N GLU A 276 32.87 1.21 15.72
CA GLU A 276 33.57 1.45 14.46
C GLU A 276 32.95 2.57 13.62
N ILE A 277 31.74 3.05 13.96
CA ILE A 277 31.15 4.23 13.32
C ILE A 277 31.99 5.47 13.66
N PRO A 278 32.36 6.32 12.67
CA PRO A 278 33.22 7.47 12.93
C PRO A 278 32.62 8.43 13.98
N ALA A 279 33.48 9.00 14.83
CA ALA A 279 33.04 9.87 15.93
C ALA A 279 32.23 11.09 15.47
N LEU A 280 32.50 11.59 14.27
CA LEU A 280 31.76 12.70 13.66
C LEU A 280 30.28 12.33 13.44
N TRP A 281 30.01 11.13 12.92
CA TRP A 281 28.65 10.62 12.72
C TRP A 281 27.91 10.45 14.03
N LYS A 282 28.51 9.76 15.01
CA LYS A 282 27.93 9.57 16.34
C LYS A 282 27.57 10.90 17.00
N LYS A 283 28.45 11.90 16.88
CA LYS A 283 28.22 13.24 17.43
C LYS A 283 27.04 13.95 16.75
N ARG A 284 26.92 13.83 15.43
CA ARG A 284 25.93 14.55 14.63
C ARG A 284 24.54 13.92 14.67
N ILE A 285 24.47 12.60 14.66
CA ILE A 285 23.22 11.85 14.88
C ILE A 285 22.72 12.10 16.31
N GLY A 286 23.64 12.08 17.28
CA GLY A 286 23.29 12.21 18.69
C GLY A 286 22.63 10.95 19.24
N ASN A 287 21.81 11.12 20.28
CA ASN A 287 21.15 10.01 20.97
C ASN A 287 19.64 10.25 21.17
N ALA A 288 19.09 11.38 20.73
CA ALA A 288 17.68 11.71 20.93
C ALA A 288 16.81 11.07 19.84
N LEU A 289 15.67 10.50 20.22
CA LEU A 289 14.67 9.99 19.28
C LEU A 289 13.54 11.00 19.10
N VAL A 290 12.98 11.02 17.89
CA VAL A 290 11.79 11.80 17.54
C VAL A 290 10.88 10.88 16.76
N VAL A 291 9.62 10.79 17.18
CA VAL A 291 8.61 9.89 16.61
C VAL A 291 7.45 10.72 16.06
N SER A 292 6.87 10.33 14.92
CA SER A 292 5.76 11.06 14.32
C SER A 292 4.55 11.10 15.26
N PRO A 293 3.81 12.23 15.29
CA PRO A 293 2.59 12.32 16.09
C PRO A 293 1.48 11.36 15.61
N GLU A 294 1.58 10.84 14.39
CA GLU A 294 0.71 9.81 13.83
C GLU A 294 0.96 8.41 14.40
N ILE A 295 2.06 8.18 15.12
CA ILE A 295 2.21 6.99 15.96
C ILE A 295 1.72 7.29 17.36
N THR A 296 0.67 6.60 17.79
CA THR A 296 -0.06 6.94 19.02
C THR A 296 -0.16 5.77 19.98
N GLY A 297 -0.23 6.05 21.28
CA GLY A 297 -0.60 5.05 22.30
C GLY A 297 0.40 3.91 22.55
N ILE A 298 1.65 4.03 22.07
CA ILE A 298 2.73 3.06 22.33
C ILE A 298 3.78 3.61 23.30
N ASP A 299 4.59 2.71 23.87
CA ASP A 299 5.70 3.06 24.76
C ASP A 299 7.00 3.24 23.96
N CYS A 300 7.25 4.48 23.54
CA CYS A 300 8.44 4.86 22.77
C CYS A 300 9.65 5.14 23.67
N PRO A 301 10.83 4.57 23.38
CA PRO A 301 12.08 4.98 24.02
C PRO A 301 12.41 6.45 23.71
N ASP A 302 12.98 7.16 24.69
CA ASP A 302 13.39 8.58 24.53
C ASP A 302 14.73 8.72 23.79
N THR A 303 15.56 7.67 23.83
CA THR A 303 16.91 7.69 23.27
C THR A 303 17.24 6.47 22.42
N ILE A 304 18.19 6.62 21.49
CA ILE A 304 18.69 5.52 20.64
C ILE A 304 19.29 4.41 21.52
N SER A 305 19.93 4.78 22.64
CA SER A 305 20.48 3.82 23.61
C SER A 305 19.37 3.03 24.32
N ASP A 306 18.27 3.69 24.73
CA ASP A 306 17.13 3.01 25.35
C ASP A 306 16.42 2.10 24.35
N LEU A 307 16.28 2.54 23.09
CA LEU A 307 15.78 1.73 21.99
C LEU A 307 16.65 0.48 21.80
N THR A 308 17.97 0.66 21.79
CA THR A 308 18.94 -0.45 21.66
C THR A 308 18.77 -1.47 22.78
N GLU A 309 18.70 -1.04 24.05
CA GLU A 309 18.51 -1.97 25.18
C GLU A 309 17.16 -2.69 25.07
N LYS A 310 16.08 -1.98 24.71
CA LYS A 310 14.75 -2.58 24.51
C LYS A 310 14.75 -3.60 23.36
N THR A 311 15.46 -3.33 22.27
CA THR A 311 15.66 -4.30 21.17
C THR A 311 16.46 -5.52 21.63
N VAL A 312 17.55 -5.34 22.39
CA VAL A 312 18.34 -6.45 22.95
C VAL A 312 17.49 -7.35 23.85
N GLN A 313 16.68 -6.74 24.72
CA GLN A 313 15.75 -7.44 25.60
C GLN A 313 14.67 -8.19 24.83
N ALA A 314 14.10 -7.57 23.79
CA ALA A 314 13.10 -8.21 22.93
C ALA A 314 13.67 -9.36 22.11
N ALA A 315 14.89 -9.26 21.59
CA ALA A 315 15.56 -10.32 20.84
C ALA A 315 15.70 -11.62 21.65
N LYS A 316 15.83 -11.52 22.97
CA LYS A 316 15.84 -12.69 23.87
C LYS A 316 14.57 -13.55 23.74
N LEU A 317 13.44 -12.97 23.34
CA LEU A 317 12.18 -13.70 23.13
C LEU A 317 12.22 -14.59 21.87
N PHE A 318 13.16 -14.34 20.95
CA PHE A 318 13.24 -14.99 19.65
C PHE A 318 14.29 -16.10 19.56
N GLN A 319 14.84 -16.56 20.71
CA GLN A 319 15.82 -17.65 20.81
C GLN A 319 15.48 -18.91 20.01
N PHE A 320 16.52 -19.63 19.58
CA PHE A 320 16.45 -20.83 18.74
C PHE A 320 17.64 -21.77 19.05
N GLU A 321 17.57 -23.04 18.61
CA GLU A 321 18.52 -24.11 19.01
C GLU A 321 20.00 -23.78 18.72
N ASN A 322 20.28 -23.06 17.62
CA ASN A 322 21.63 -22.68 17.20
C ASN A 322 21.91 -21.17 17.40
N GLN A 323 21.49 -20.63 18.55
CA GLN A 323 21.62 -19.19 18.82
C GLN A 323 23.06 -18.68 18.73
N VAL A 324 23.20 -17.47 18.20
CA VAL A 324 24.49 -16.82 17.97
C VAL A 324 24.83 -15.78 19.04
N VAL A 325 23.89 -15.48 19.94
CA VAL A 325 24.01 -14.50 21.03
C VAL A 325 23.88 -15.20 22.38
N ASP A 326 24.71 -14.78 23.34
CA ASP A 326 24.58 -15.17 24.74
C ASP A 326 23.64 -14.21 25.48
N PHE A 327 22.43 -14.69 25.79
CA PHE A 327 21.39 -13.92 26.50
C PHE A 327 21.41 -14.09 28.03
N SER A 328 22.44 -14.73 28.60
CA SER A 328 22.51 -15.01 30.05
C SER A 328 22.49 -13.74 30.91
N GLU A 329 23.09 -12.64 30.42
CA GLU A 329 23.14 -11.33 31.10
C GLU A 329 22.07 -10.33 30.62
N VAL A 330 21.19 -10.74 29.70
CA VAL A 330 20.10 -9.90 29.19
C VAL A 330 18.88 -10.05 30.09
N GLU A 331 18.28 -8.94 30.50
CA GLU A 331 17.05 -8.95 31.30
C GLU A 331 15.88 -9.57 30.51
N THR A 332 15.06 -10.37 31.19
CA THR A 332 13.90 -11.02 30.55
C THR A 332 12.68 -10.13 30.66
N LEU A 333 12.09 -9.78 29.52
CA LEU A 333 10.81 -9.06 29.48
C LEU A 333 9.66 -9.94 29.97
N GLU A 334 8.76 -9.35 30.76
CA GLU A 334 7.54 -10.02 31.20
C GLU A 334 6.45 -9.94 30.12
N VAL A 335 6.18 -11.06 29.46
CA VAL A 335 5.07 -11.19 28.50
C VAL A 335 3.80 -11.58 29.25
N LYS A 336 2.86 -10.63 29.42
CA LYS A 336 1.67 -10.79 30.28
C LYS A 336 0.70 -11.88 29.82
N HIS A 337 0.61 -12.14 28.52
CA HIS A 337 -0.30 -13.14 27.97
C HIS A 337 0.29 -13.78 26.73
N GLN A 338 0.47 -15.10 26.76
CA GLN A 338 0.83 -15.86 25.57
C GLN A 338 -0.43 -16.47 24.94
N PRO A 339 -0.72 -16.18 23.67
CA PRO A 339 -1.86 -16.78 22.99
C PRO A 339 -1.66 -18.30 22.85
N THR A 340 -2.75 -19.05 22.97
CA THR A 340 -2.78 -20.50 22.72
C THR A 340 -2.98 -20.84 21.25
N PHE A 341 -3.52 -19.90 20.47
CA PHE A 341 -3.67 -20.01 19.02
C PHE A 341 -3.64 -18.63 18.36
N ALA A 342 -3.46 -18.60 17.04
CA ALA A 342 -3.67 -17.43 16.21
C ALA A 342 -4.79 -17.69 15.19
N LEU A 343 -5.51 -16.64 14.82
CA LEU A 343 -6.60 -16.66 13.84
C LEU A 343 -6.47 -15.43 12.94
N HIS A 344 -6.57 -15.63 11.63
CA HIS A 344 -6.82 -14.56 10.66
C HIS A 344 -7.68 -15.10 9.51
N THR A 345 -8.12 -14.20 8.64
CA THR A 345 -8.88 -14.54 7.43
C THR A 345 -8.17 -14.04 6.19
N GLU A 346 -8.17 -14.83 5.12
CA GLU A 346 -7.71 -14.42 3.80
C GLU A 346 -8.83 -14.61 2.77
N VAL A 347 -9.17 -13.56 2.02
CA VAL A 347 -10.16 -13.62 0.94
C VAL A 347 -9.52 -14.29 -0.27
N THR A 348 -9.90 -15.55 -0.51
CA THR A 348 -9.39 -16.34 -1.64
C THR A 348 -10.07 -15.97 -2.96
N ASN A 349 -11.34 -15.56 -2.91
CA ASN A 349 -12.06 -15.01 -4.04
C ASN A 349 -13.01 -13.89 -3.59
N PHE A 350 -12.76 -12.66 -4.07
CA PHE A 350 -13.64 -11.54 -3.76
C PHE A 350 -15.00 -11.72 -4.46
N PRO A 351 -16.14 -11.55 -3.76
CA PRO A 351 -17.44 -11.51 -4.42
C PRO A 351 -17.54 -10.32 -5.37
N ASN A 352 -18.29 -10.48 -6.46
CA ASN A 352 -18.59 -9.37 -7.37
C ASN A 352 -20.05 -8.97 -7.20
N PHE A 353 -20.27 -7.82 -6.55
CA PHE A 353 -21.61 -7.33 -6.27
C PHE A 353 -22.35 -6.82 -7.51
N GLU A 354 -21.64 -6.43 -8.57
CA GLU A 354 -22.27 -6.05 -9.84
C GLU A 354 -22.84 -7.28 -10.56
N LYS A 355 -22.06 -8.34 -10.64
CA LYS A 355 -22.40 -9.60 -11.33
C LYS A 355 -23.13 -10.60 -10.44
N GLN A 356 -23.34 -10.25 -9.17
CA GLN A 356 -23.91 -11.13 -8.13
C GLN A 356 -23.19 -12.48 -8.04
N THR A 357 -21.86 -12.48 -8.18
CA THR A 357 -21.06 -13.71 -8.05
C THR A 357 -20.54 -13.87 -6.63
N ASN A 358 -20.65 -15.09 -6.12
CA ASN A 358 -20.19 -15.46 -4.78
C ASN A 358 -18.66 -15.32 -4.66
N GLY A 359 -18.21 -15.20 -3.42
CA GLY A 359 -16.79 -15.21 -3.04
C GLY A 359 -16.46 -16.40 -2.15
N SER A 360 -15.24 -16.41 -1.62
CA SER A 360 -14.81 -17.32 -0.57
C SER A 360 -13.76 -16.65 0.31
N VAL A 361 -13.72 -17.10 1.57
CA VAL A 361 -12.74 -16.69 2.56
C VAL A 361 -12.13 -17.92 3.21
N GLU A 362 -10.82 -17.93 3.34
CA GLU A 362 -10.08 -18.93 4.10
C GLU A 362 -9.89 -18.45 5.54
N VAL A 363 -10.29 -19.27 6.49
CA VAL A 363 -10.01 -19.09 7.91
C VAL A 363 -8.75 -19.86 8.24
N VAL A 364 -7.73 -19.16 8.72
CA VAL A 364 -6.42 -19.74 9.04
C VAL A 364 -6.25 -19.78 10.56
N ILE A 365 -6.05 -20.98 11.10
CA ILE A 365 -5.87 -21.22 12.54
C ILE A 365 -4.50 -21.85 12.76
N GLU A 366 -3.69 -21.25 13.63
CA GLU A 366 -2.43 -21.84 14.07
C GLU A 366 -2.51 -22.23 15.54
N ASN A 367 -2.15 -23.48 15.84
CA ASN A 367 -2.16 -23.99 17.20
C ASN A 367 -0.76 -23.84 17.84
N PHE A 368 -0.68 -23.06 18.91
CA PHE A 368 0.56 -22.85 19.67
C PHE A 368 0.71 -23.76 20.90
N GLU A 369 -0.25 -24.66 21.12
CA GLU A 369 -0.22 -25.63 22.22
C GLU A 369 0.49 -26.92 21.83
N GLU A 370 0.97 -27.66 22.84
CA GLU A 370 1.67 -28.95 22.68
C GLU A 370 0.72 -30.13 22.41
N VAL A 371 -0.59 -29.87 22.30
CA VAL A 371 -1.63 -30.88 22.05
C VAL A 371 -2.50 -30.48 20.87
N THR A 372 -3.00 -31.46 20.13
CA THR A 372 -3.98 -31.22 19.06
C THR A 372 -5.23 -30.56 19.63
N LYS A 373 -5.72 -29.52 18.96
CA LYS A 373 -6.96 -28.82 19.31
C LYS A 373 -7.99 -28.96 18.21
N THR A 374 -9.23 -29.26 18.60
CA THR A 374 -10.37 -29.29 17.70
C THR A 374 -11.07 -27.94 17.74
N TYR A 375 -11.27 -27.32 16.57
CA TYR A 375 -11.99 -26.06 16.42
C TYR A 375 -13.27 -26.27 15.63
N PHE A 376 -14.35 -25.65 16.10
CA PHE A 376 -15.63 -25.52 15.41
C PHE A 376 -15.72 -24.13 14.82
N VAL A 377 -15.72 -24.02 13.49
CA VAL A 377 -15.66 -22.76 12.74
C VAL A 377 -16.99 -22.54 12.03
N GLU A 378 -17.66 -21.43 12.32
CA GLU A 378 -18.96 -21.07 11.73
C GLU A 378 -18.89 -19.64 11.15
N LEU A 379 -19.51 -19.43 9.98
CA LEU A 379 -19.68 -18.10 9.38
C LEU A 379 -21.12 -17.64 9.57
N ALA A 380 -21.28 -16.45 10.15
CA ALA A 380 -22.56 -15.76 10.28
C ALA A 380 -22.51 -14.41 9.53
N SER A 381 -23.57 -14.08 8.80
CA SER A 381 -23.69 -12.80 8.09
C SER A 381 -25.14 -12.45 7.81
N ASP A 382 -25.40 -11.15 7.68
CA ASP A 382 -26.67 -10.60 7.21
C ASP A 382 -26.82 -10.67 5.67
N TYR A 383 -25.70 -10.79 4.95
CA TYR A 383 -25.63 -10.70 3.48
C TYR A 383 -25.20 -12.00 2.81
N TYR A 384 -24.58 -12.90 3.58
CA TYR A 384 -24.21 -14.23 3.11
C TYR A 384 -25.13 -15.32 3.67
N GLU A 385 -25.31 -16.40 2.93
CA GLU A 385 -26.05 -17.57 3.37
C GLU A 385 -25.37 -18.20 4.59
N ALA A 386 -26.17 -18.61 5.58
CA ALA A 386 -25.68 -19.31 6.76
C ALA A 386 -24.99 -20.62 6.37
N GLN A 387 -23.79 -20.84 6.89
CA GLN A 387 -23.01 -22.04 6.63
C GLN A 387 -23.08 -23.02 7.80
N ASN A 388 -22.97 -24.31 7.53
CA ASN A 388 -22.77 -25.29 8.59
C ASN A 388 -21.38 -25.10 9.21
N ALA A 389 -21.26 -25.36 10.52
CA ALA A 389 -19.96 -25.31 11.17
C ALA A 389 -19.01 -26.38 10.61
N SER A 390 -17.80 -25.96 10.26
CA SER A 390 -16.69 -26.84 9.91
C SER A 390 -15.95 -27.27 11.17
N ILE A 391 -15.57 -28.55 11.26
CA ILE A 391 -14.78 -29.08 12.37
C ILE A 391 -13.38 -29.38 11.86
N ILE A 392 -12.35 -28.86 12.53
CA ILE A 392 -10.96 -29.09 12.14
C ILE A 392 -10.10 -29.40 13.36
N ASP A 393 -9.27 -30.44 13.22
CA ASP A 393 -8.23 -30.78 14.20
C ASP A 393 -6.91 -30.15 13.76
N VAL A 394 -6.28 -29.39 14.66
CA VAL A 394 -5.03 -28.67 14.40
C VAL A 394 -3.95 -29.25 15.30
N PRO A 395 -3.00 -30.02 14.75
CA PRO A 395 -1.87 -30.54 15.50
C PRO A 395 -1.02 -29.46 16.20
N PRO A 396 -0.18 -29.83 17.19
CA PRO A 396 0.75 -28.91 17.83
C PRO A 396 1.65 -28.20 16.81
N SER A 397 1.89 -26.89 17.02
CA SER A 397 2.78 -26.08 16.18
C SER A 397 2.48 -26.19 14.68
N SER A 398 1.21 -26.28 14.32
CA SER A 398 0.77 -26.43 12.93
C SER A 398 -0.35 -25.45 12.59
N ILE A 399 -0.49 -25.21 11.29
CA ILE A 399 -1.51 -24.35 10.70
C ILE A 399 -2.55 -25.23 10.03
N ALA A 400 -3.82 -24.89 10.22
CA ALA A 400 -4.92 -25.47 9.49
C ALA A 400 -5.75 -24.37 8.82
N LYS A 401 -6.35 -24.72 7.68
CA LYS A 401 -7.06 -23.80 6.79
C LYS A 401 -8.44 -24.35 6.52
N VAL A 402 -9.46 -23.49 6.62
CA VAL A 402 -10.86 -23.83 6.31
C VAL A 402 -11.40 -22.79 5.35
N GLU A 403 -11.70 -23.21 4.12
CA GLU A 403 -12.38 -22.33 3.16
C GLU A 403 -13.89 -22.33 3.41
N LEU A 404 -14.46 -21.13 3.55
CA LEU A 404 -15.88 -20.88 3.75
C LEU A 404 -16.43 -20.04 2.59
N PRO A 405 -17.54 -20.46 1.96
CA PRO A 405 -18.11 -19.71 0.85
C PRO A 405 -18.81 -18.43 1.35
N LEU A 406 -18.64 -17.35 0.60
CA LEU A 406 -19.35 -16.08 0.76
C LEU A 406 -20.50 -16.05 -0.26
N ASN A 407 -21.50 -16.90 -0.06
CA ASN A 407 -22.67 -17.00 -0.94
C ASN A 407 -23.63 -15.85 -0.67
N LEU A 408 -23.88 -14.99 -1.65
CA LEU A 408 -24.82 -13.87 -1.50
C LEU A 408 -26.26 -14.40 -1.29
N ASN A 409 -26.97 -13.87 -0.29
CA ASN A 409 -28.33 -14.29 0.03
C ASN A 409 -29.43 -13.48 -0.70
N GLY A 410 -29.04 -12.60 -1.64
CA GLY A 410 -29.95 -11.73 -2.40
C GLY A 410 -30.43 -10.47 -1.67
N LYS A 411 -30.01 -10.24 -0.42
CA LYS A 411 -30.32 -8.99 0.30
C LYS A 411 -29.66 -7.80 -0.40
N LYS A 412 -30.43 -6.73 -0.60
CA LYS A 412 -29.93 -5.49 -1.21
C LYS A 412 -28.84 -4.86 -0.32
N ILE A 413 -27.73 -4.46 -0.93
CA ILE A 413 -26.60 -3.82 -0.26
C ILE A 413 -26.75 -2.31 -0.44
N GLU A 414 -27.13 -1.61 0.63
CA GLU A 414 -27.35 -0.16 0.62
C GLU A 414 -26.85 0.46 1.92
N GLY A 415 -26.28 1.66 1.84
CA GLY A 415 -25.91 2.45 3.03
C GLY A 415 -24.78 1.87 3.90
N VAL A 416 -24.04 0.88 3.40
CA VAL A 416 -22.88 0.28 4.10
C VAL A 416 -21.60 0.50 3.30
N VAL A 417 -20.45 0.55 3.96
CA VAL A 417 -19.12 0.60 3.31
C VAL A 417 -18.45 -0.78 3.24
N SER A 418 -19.03 -1.77 3.91
CA SER A 418 -18.51 -3.13 4.01
C SER A 418 -19.66 -4.12 4.16
N VAL A 419 -19.54 -5.26 3.48
CA VAL A 419 -20.44 -6.41 3.60
C VAL A 419 -19.85 -7.34 4.66
N GLY A 420 -20.33 -7.19 5.89
CA GLY A 420 -19.76 -7.85 7.07
C GLY A 420 -20.08 -9.34 7.19
N TYR A 421 -19.16 -10.09 7.79
CA TYR A 421 -19.33 -11.45 8.27
C TYR A 421 -18.61 -11.66 9.61
N THR A 422 -19.06 -12.64 10.38
CA THR A 422 -18.47 -13.00 11.68
C THR A 422 -18.06 -14.46 11.63
N ILE A 423 -16.79 -14.73 11.91
CA ILE A 423 -16.29 -16.08 12.15
C ILE A 423 -16.42 -16.39 13.63
N LYS A 424 -17.13 -17.47 13.96
CA LYS A 424 -17.29 -17.97 15.33
C LYS A 424 -16.44 -19.21 15.52
N ILE A 425 -15.57 -19.18 16.54
CA ILE A 425 -14.73 -20.31 16.93
C ILE A 425 -15.24 -20.85 18.27
N ASN A 426 -15.59 -22.14 18.28
CA ASN A 426 -16.09 -22.86 19.47
C ASN A 426 -17.28 -22.19 20.19
N LYS A 427 -17.99 -21.28 19.51
CA LYS A 427 -19.06 -20.42 20.06
C LYS A 427 -18.63 -19.47 21.19
N GLU A 428 -17.33 -19.37 21.45
CA GLU A 428 -16.77 -18.54 22.53
C GLU A 428 -16.01 -17.33 22.01
N PHE A 429 -15.41 -17.46 20.82
CA PHE A 429 -14.63 -16.42 20.19
C PHE A 429 -15.31 -15.97 18.90
N GLU A 430 -15.50 -14.66 18.74
CA GLU A 430 -16.05 -14.05 17.53
C GLU A 430 -15.00 -13.15 16.89
N PHE A 431 -14.87 -13.26 15.57
CA PHE A 431 -13.92 -12.50 14.76
C PHE A 431 -14.68 -11.84 13.61
N GLN A 432 -14.89 -10.53 13.72
CA GLN A 432 -15.66 -9.75 12.75
C GLN A 432 -14.76 -9.20 11.66
N LYS A 433 -15.19 -9.43 10.41
CA LYS A 433 -14.50 -9.00 9.19
C LYS A 433 -15.55 -8.62 8.14
N GLY A 434 -15.11 -8.20 6.96
CA GLY A 434 -16.02 -7.79 5.90
C GLY A 434 -15.34 -7.61 4.57
N ILE A 435 -16.15 -7.57 3.51
CA ILE A 435 -15.71 -7.27 2.15
C ILE A 435 -16.03 -5.80 1.84
N PRO A 436 -15.04 -4.98 1.46
CA PRO A 436 -15.29 -3.58 1.12
C PRO A 436 -16.35 -3.43 0.02
N TYR A 437 -17.24 -2.46 0.18
CA TYR A 437 -18.27 -2.12 -0.79
C TYR A 437 -18.10 -0.66 -1.23
N TYR A 438 -17.80 -0.44 -2.52
CA TYR A 438 -17.47 0.88 -3.06
C TYR A 438 -18.68 1.65 -3.62
N GLY A 439 -19.89 1.16 -3.32
CA GLY A 439 -21.13 1.84 -3.66
C GLY A 439 -21.54 1.64 -5.11
N GLN A 440 -22.41 2.54 -5.60
CA GLN A 440 -22.94 2.47 -6.96
C GLN A 440 -22.84 3.80 -7.70
N TRP A 441 -22.68 3.69 -9.01
CA TRP A 441 -22.66 4.79 -9.95
C TRP A 441 -23.56 4.47 -11.14
N ARG A 442 -24.15 5.49 -11.77
CA ARG A 442 -24.79 5.37 -13.08
C ARG A 442 -23.93 6.06 -14.12
N MET A 443 -23.55 5.32 -15.17
CA MET A 443 -22.87 5.85 -16.33
C MET A 443 -23.89 6.18 -17.42
N PHE A 444 -23.74 7.35 -18.07
CA PHE A 444 -24.53 7.79 -19.21
C PHE A 444 -23.58 8.06 -20.38
N GLY A 445 -23.94 7.58 -21.58
CA GLY A 445 -23.08 7.59 -22.75
C GLY A 445 -22.42 6.22 -22.98
N PRO A 446 -21.39 6.11 -23.84
CA PRO A 446 -20.58 7.20 -24.37
C PRO A 446 -21.32 8.10 -25.35
N PHE A 447 -21.01 9.38 -25.29
CA PHE A 447 -21.41 10.36 -26.29
C PHE A 447 -20.27 10.56 -27.27
N ILE A 448 -20.54 10.26 -28.54
CA ILE A 448 -19.61 10.34 -29.66
C ILE A 448 -20.25 11.23 -30.74
N GLN A 449 -19.46 12.09 -31.38
CA GLN A 449 -19.92 12.96 -32.44
C GLN A 449 -19.00 12.81 -33.65
N ASP A 450 -19.56 12.66 -34.83
CA ASP A 450 -18.78 12.67 -36.07
C ASP A 450 -18.11 14.05 -36.27
N ASP A 451 -16.81 14.07 -36.59
CA ASP A 451 -16.11 15.30 -36.95
C ASP A 451 -16.41 15.71 -38.40
N ALA A 452 -17.46 16.53 -38.54
CA ALA A 452 -17.85 17.10 -39.82
C ALA A 452 -16.82 18.09 -40.41
N SER A 453 -15.78 18.50 -39.65
CA SER A 453 -14.70 19.36 -40.13
C SER A 453 -13.61 18.59 -40.88
N LEU A 454 -13.56 17.26 -40.73
CA LEU A 454 -12.68 16.40 -41.53
C LEU A 454 -12.95 16.65 -43.01
N ALA A 455 -11.89 16.99 -43.74
CA ALA A 455 -12.02 17.43 -45.13
C ALA A 455 -12.76 16.36 -45.96
N PRO A 456 -13.69 16.74 -46.84
CA PRO A 456 -14.32 15.78 -47.74
C PRO A 456 -13.26 15.11 -48.61
N MET A 457 -13.37 13.79 -48.78
CA MET A 457 -12.47 12.93 -49.56
C MET A 457 -11.91 13.66 -50.79
N ASN A 458 -10.59 13.68 -50.94
CA ASN A 458 -9.94 14.37 -52.05
C ASN A 458 -10.45 13.81 -53.39
N LYS A 459 -11.18 14.64 -54.14
CA LYS A 459 -11.88 14.23 -55.37
C LYS A 459 -10.96 13.68 -56.48
N LYS A 460 -9.67 14.05 -56.46
CA LYS A 460 -8.69 13.64 -57.47
C LYS A 460 -7.84 12.44 -57.01
N TYR A 461 -7.57 12.36 -55.71
CA TYR A 461 -6.81 11.29 -55.07
C TYR A 461 -7.60 10.81 -53.86
N PRO A 462 -8.65 10.01 -54.06
CA PRO A 462 -9.44 9.54 -52.93
C PRO A 462 -8.50 8.85 -51.95
N ASP A 463 -8.57 9.23 -50.67
CA ASP A 463 -7.72 8.69 -49.61
C ASP A 463 -7.86 7.16 -49.49
N HIS A 464 -8.93 6.61 -50.07
CA HIS A 464 -9.10 5.20 -50.36
C HIS A 464 -8.79 4.91 -51.85
N GLY A 465 -7.57 4.48 -52.16
CA GLY A 465 -7.14 4.08 -53.52
C GLY A 465 -6.39 2.74 -53.54
N LEU A 466 -6.56 1.93 -54.60
CA LEU A 466 -5.91 0.62 -54.83
C LEU A 466 -4.41 0.64 -54.44
N PRO A 467 -3.84 -0.25 -53.59
CA PRO A 467 -4.35 -1.12 -52.53
C PRO A 467 -4.00 -0.54 -51.15
N SER A 468 -4.54 0.62 -50.79
CA SER A 468 -4.21 1.36 -49.57
C SER A 468 -5.45 1.67 -48.72
N MET A 469 -5.27 1.67 -47.41
CA MET A 469 -6.26 2.08 -46.41
C MET A 469 -6.55 3.59 -46.52
N PRO A 470 -7.72 4.08 -46.05
CA PRO A 470 -7.96 5.50 -45.81
C PRO A 470 -6.85 6.14 -44.97
N SER A 471 -6.69 7.46 -45.06
CA SER A 471 -5.74 8.17 -44.20
C SER A 471 -6.11 8.00 -42.72
N ALA A 472 -5.10 8.00 -41.84
CA ALA A 472 -5.29 7.84 -40.40
C ALA A 472 -6.29 8.85 -39.82
N THR A 473 -6.37 10.03 -40.43
CA THR A 473 -7.30 11.09 -40.03
C THR A 473 -8.78 10.67 -40.14
N TYR A 474 -9.15 9.81 -41.09
CA TYR A 474 -10.53 9.28 -41.19
C TYR A 474 -10.76 8.01 -40.37
N MET A 475 -9.69 7.32 -39.97
CA MET A 475 -9.82 6.02 -39.30
C MET A 475 -10.00 6.14 -37.79
N ASN A 476 -9.53 7.24 -37.18
CA ASN A 476 -9.26 7.29 -35.74
C ASN A 476 -9.71 8.60 -35.05
N HIS A 477 -10.58 9.42 -35.64
CA HIS A 477 -11.00 10.68 -35.00
C HIS A 477 -12.52 10.86 -34.98
N ASP A 478 -13.02 11.11 -33.78
CA ASP A 478 -14.33 11.70 -33.52
C ASP A 478 -14.18 13.19 -33.15
N LEU A 479 -15.28 13.95 -33.18
CA LEU A 479 -15.28 15.38 -32.83
C LEU A 479 -15.03 15.55 -31.33
N GLN A 480 -13.85 16.08 -31.00
CA GLN A 480 -13.52 16.49 -29.64
C GLN A 480 -14.26 17.79 -29.27
N CYS A 481 -15.47 17.68 -28.72
CA CYS A 481 -16.26 18.85 -28.31
C CYS A 481 -16.39 18.96 -26.78
N ALA A 482 -15.31 19.33 -26.10
CA ALA A 482 -15.32 19.58 -24.64
C ALA A 482 -16.32 20.70 -24.21
N LYS A 483 -16.78 21.53 -25.15
CA LYS A 483 -17.80 22.56 -24.90
C LYS A 483 -19.23 22.07 -25.11
N GLN A 484 -19.43 20.95 -25.81
CA GLN A 484 -20.76 20.39 -26.01
C GLN A 484 -21.26 19.84 -24.69
N GLU A 485 -22.32 20.40 -24.13
CA GLU A 485 -23.07 19.76 -23.04
C GLU A 485 -24.07 18.78 -23.65
N TYR A 486 -24.00 17.52 -23.25
CA TYR A 486 -24.91 16.47 -23.74
C TYR A 486 -26.10 16.29 -22.80
N LEU A 487 -25.85 16.35 -21.49
CA LEU A 487 -26.84 16.26 -20.43
C LEU A 487 -26.64 17.45 -19.47
N THR A 488 -27.72 18.17 -19.18
CA THR A 488 -27.67 19.34 -18.29
C THR A 488 -27.80 18.92 -16.83
N GLN A 489 -27.42 19.80 -15.90
CA GLN A 489 -27.65 19.56 -14.47
C GLN A 489 -29.15 19.39 -14.13
N ASP A 490 -30.04 20.05 -14.87
CA ASP A 490 -31.49 19.87 -14.71
C ASP A 490 -31.98 18.50 -15.17
N TYR A 491 -31.31 17.85 -16.14
CA TYR A 491 -31.58 16.46 -16.48
C TYR A 491 -31.31 15.55 -15.28
N PHE A 492 -30.16 15.72 -14.61
CA PHE A 492 -29.79 14.91 -13.45
C PHE A 492 -30.71 15.13 -12.23
N LYS A 493 -31.13 16.37 -11.98
CA LYS A 493 -32.11 16.68 -10.91
C LYS A 493 -33.48 16.04 -11.14
N ASN A 494 -33.86 15.81 -12.41
CA ASN A 494 -35.15 15.23 -12.78
C ASN A 494 -35.09 13.74 -13.12
N LEU A 495 -33.95 13.07 -12.87
CA LEU A 495 -33.76 11.63 -13.14
C LEU A 495 -34.93 10.72 -12.71
N PRO A 496 -35.58 10.91 -11.54
CA PRO A 496 -36.72 10.09 -11.14
C PRO A 496 -37.90 10.08 -12.14
N ASN A 497 -38.00 11.11 -12.98
CA ASN A 497 -39.07 11.28 -13.97
C ASN A 497 -38.60 10.97 -15.41
N VAL A 498 -37.34 10.57 -15.60
CA VAL A 498 -36.78 10.25 -16.91
C VAL A 498 -36.92 8.75 -17.18
N ASP A 499 -37.48 8.41 -18.34
CA ASP A 499 -37.41 7.04 -18.86
C ASP A 499 -36.01 6.79 -19.41
N LEU A 500 -35.17 6.12 -18.60
CA LEU A 500 -33.78 5.83 -18.94
C LEU A 500 -33.64 4.86 -20.12
N ASN A 501 -34.64 4.01 -20.38
CA ASN A 501 -34.61 3.05 -21.49
C ASN A 501 -34.95 3.69 -22.84
N ALA A 502 -35.66 4.81 -22.80
CA ALA A 502 -36.03 5.56 -24.01
C ALA A 502 -34.93 6.52 -24.49
N GLN A 503 -33.77 6.55 -23.83
CA GLN A 503 -32.68 7.47 -24.19
C GLN A 503 -31.90 6.98 -25.43
N PRO A 504 -31.42 7.90 -26.29
CA PRO A 504 -30.65 7.54 -27.48
C PRO A 504 -29.17 7.22 -27.17
N PHE A 505 -28.85 6.90 -25.92
CA PHE A 505 -27.52 6.59 -25.42
C PHE A 505 -27.64 5.55 -24.31
N GLU A 506 -26.55 4.83 -24.05
CA GLU A 506 -26.52 3.79 -23.02
C GLU A 506 -26.58 4.41 -21.62
N VAL A 507 -27.32 3.75 -20.72
CA VAL A 507 -27.34 4.04 -19.29
C VAL A 507 -27.05 2.75 -18.53
N LYS A 508 -25.97 2.73 -17.75
CA LYS A 508 -25.54 1.51 -17.05
C LYS A 508 -25.25 1.76 -15.58
N THR A 509 -25.77 0.91 -14.70
CA THR A 509 -25.40 0.92 -13.29
C THR A 509 -24.10 0.15 -13.09
N ILE A 510 -23.14 0.77 -12.43
CA ILE A 510 -21.81 0.27 -12.14
C ILE A 510 -21.72 0.06 -10.62
N THR A 511 -21.25 -1.11 -10.21
CA THR A 511 -20.99 -1.43 -8.80
C THR A 511 -19.53 -1.86 -8.68
N PRO A 512 -18.60 -0.90 -8.54
CA PRO A 512 -17.19 -1.18 -8.70
C PRO A 512 -16.67 -2.08 -7.56
N SER A 513 -15.71 -2.94 -7.91
CA SER A 513 -15.03 -3.83 -6.95
C SER A 513 -13.84 -3.18 -6.25
N ALA A 514 -13.50 -1.94 -6.61
CA ALA A 514 -12.37 -1.17 -6.10
C ALA A 514 -12.63 0.34 -6.28
N MET A 515 -11.77 1.19 -5.73
CA MET A 515 -11.78 2.64 -6.03
C MET A 515 -11.34 2.94 -7.46
N THR A 516 -10.53 2.07 -8.05
CA THR A 516 -10.16 2.12 -9.45
C THR A 516 -11.25 1.47 -10.31
N VAL A 517 -11.85 2.25 -11.21
CA VAL A 517 -12.90 1.83 -12.13
C VAL A 517 -12.41 1.96 -13.55
N ASP A 518 -12.34 0.84 -14.28
CA ASP A 518 -12.07 0.84 -15.72
C ASP A 518 -13.38 0.97 -16.49
N LEU A 519 -13.65 2.18 -16.99
CA LEU A 519 -14.91 2.48 -17.67
C LEU A 519 -15.03 1.77 -19.03
N SER A 520 -13.92 1.31 -19.62
CA SER A 520 -13.91 0.64 -20.92
C SER A 520 -14.63 -0.70 -20.92
N GLN A 521 -14.92 -1.27 -19.74
CA GLN A 521 -15.69 -2.51 -19.58
C GLN A 521 -17.18 -2.32 -19.84
N TYR A 522 -17.66 -1.07 -19.91
CA TYR A 522 -19.08 -0.72 -19.98
C TYR A 522 -19.53 -0.23 -21.36
N PHE A 523 -18.62 -0.08 -22.31
CA PHE A 523 -18.92 0.29 -23.69
C PHE A 523 -17.90 -0.33 -24.65
N TYR A 524 -18.17 -0.27 -25.96
CA TYR A 524 -17.23 -0.75 -26.98
C TYR A 524 -16.44 0.40 -27.61
N GLY A 525 -15.22 0.12 -28.07
CA GLY A 525 -14.42 1.03 -28.91
C GLY A 525 -13.45 1.94 -28.14
N LYS A 526 -12.67 2.71 -28.90
CA LYS A 526 -11.53 3.56 -28.48
C LYS A 526 -11.63 4.97 -29.05
N GLY A 527 -10.86 5.93 -28.54
CA GLY A 527 -10.86 7.31 -29.03
C GLY A 527 -11.83 8.27 -28.31
N GLU A 528 -12.01 9.45 -28.91
CA GLU A 528 -12.62 10.61 -28.25
C GLU A 528 -14.10 10.40 -27.90
N ARG A 529 -14.49 10.66 -26.65
CA ARG A 529 -15.88 10.54 -26.17
C ARG A 529 -16.12 11.28 -24.88
N SER A 530 -17.38 11.58 -24.60
CA SER A 530 -17.80 12.07 -23.28
C SER A 530 -18.60 11.02 -22.53
N LEU A 531 -18.38 10.93 -21.22
CA LEU A 531 -19.10 10.07 -20.29
C LEU A 531 -19.62 10.92 -19.13
N TYR A 532 -20.81 10.60 -18.62
CA TYR A 532 -21.28 11.14 -17.34
C TYR A 532 -21.39 10.02 -16.34
N LEU A 533 -20.88 10.24 -15.13
CA LEU A 533 -21.07 9.38 -13.97
C LEU A 533 -21.93 10.12 -12.96
N GLN A 534 -22.94 9.45 -12.43
CA GLN A 534 -23.86 10.00 -11.43
C GLN A 534 -23.89 9.09 -10.21
N THR A 535 -23.84 9.69 -9.03
CA THR A 535 -24.09 8.99 -7.76
C THR A 535 -24.77 9.94 -6.77
N THR A 536 -25.14 9.42 -5.63
CA THR A 536 -25.68 10.16 -4.49
C THR A 536 -24.97 9.72 -3.22
N VAL A 537 -24.72 10.67 -2.33
CA VAL A 537 -24.23 10.42 -0.97
C VAL A 537 -25.28 10.95 0.01
N ASN A 538 -25.78 10.07 0.87
CA ASN A 538 -26.76 10.44 1.88
C ASN A 538 -26.06 10.67 3.22
N THR A 539 -26.37 11.78 3.89
CA THR A 539 -25.75 12.16 5.17
C THR A 539 -26.82 12.44 6.22
N LYS A 540 -26.50 12.18 7.49
CA LYS A 540 -27.42 12.43 8.62
C LYS A 540 -27.41 13.88 9.11
N GLU A 541 -26.38 14.63 8.73
CA GLU A 541 -26.16 16.02 9.12
C GLU A 541 -25.26 16.68 8.08
N GLU A 542 -25.19 18.01 8.09
CA GLU A 542 -24.28 18.76 7.22
C GLU A 542 -22.82 18.46 7.59
N ILE A 543 -22.04 17.97 6.62
CA ILE A 543 -20.65 17.55 6.82
C ILE A 543 -19.78 17.90 5.62
N LYS A 544 -18.48 18.08 5.87
CA LYS A 544 -17.47 18.23 4.82
C LYS A 544 -16.68 16.96 4.63
N LYS A 545 -16.45 16.61 3.36
CA LYS A 545 -15.52 15.55 2.94
C LYS A 545 -14.65 16.06 1.78
N TRP A 546 -13.55 15.39 1.51
CA TRP A 546 -12.82 15.54 0.25
C TRP A 546 -13.29 14.48 -0.73
N LEU A 547 -13.60 14.87 -1.97
CA LEU A 547 -13.64 13.94 -3.09
C LEU A 547 -12.24 13.89 -3.70
N CYS A 548 -11.60 12.72 -3.67
CA CYS A 548 -10.29 12.50 -4.26
C CYS A 548 -10.43 11.60 -5.48
N PHE A 549 -9.80 11.97 -6.60
CA PHE A 549 -9.89 11.20 -7.84
C PHE A 549 -8.66 11.35 -8.74
N GLY A 550 -8.37 10.31 -9.51
CA GLY A 550 -7.28 10.24 -10.48
C GLY A 550 -7.81 9.91 -11.87
N ASN A 551 -7.44 10.71 -12.88
CA ASN A 551 -7.73 10.42 -14.29
C ASN A 551 -6.75 11.19 -15.20
N SER A 552 -6.52 10.68 -16.41
CA SER A 552 -5.63 11.34 -17.39
C SER A 552 -6.36 12.30 -18.35
N ASN A 553 -7.67 12.45 -18.19
CA ASN A 553 -8.56 13.14 -19.14
C ASN A 553 -9.07 14.47 -18.57
N PHE A 554 -9.96 15.14 -19.31
CA PHE A 554 -10.66 16.30 -18.78
C PHE A 554 -11.86 15.83 -17.96
N ILE A 555 -12.10 16.49 -16.84
CA ILE A 555 -13.12 16.14 -15.88
C ILE A 555 -13.77 17.41 -15.31
N THR A 556 -15.08 17.37 -15.20
CA THR A 556 -15.88 18.39 -14.50
C THR A 556 -16.75 17.69 -13.46
N VAL A 557 -16.85 18.25 -12.26
CA VAL A 557 -17.61 17.69 -11.14
C VAL A 557 -18.64 18.71 -10.65
N TRP A 558 -19.86 18.25 -10.47
CA TRP A 558 -20.95 19.01 -9.87
C TRP A 558 -21.47 18.35 -8.61
N LEU A 559 -21.81 19.18 -7.63
CA LEU A 559 -22.50 18.80 -6.40
C LEU A 559 -23.84 19.54 -6.35
N ASN A 560 -24.95 18.80 -6.31
CA ASN A 560 -26.31 19.37 -6.30
C ASN A 560 -26.58 20.35 -7.47
N GLY A 561 -25.88 20.15 -8.59
CA GLY A 561 -25.95 20.99 -9.80
C GLY A 561 -25.04 22.23 -9.80
N GLU A 562 -24.24 22.46 -8.76
CA GLU A 562 -23.21 23.49 -8.71
C GLU A 562 -21.86 22.91 -9.15
N GLU A 563 -21.15 23.59 -10.06
CA GLU A 563 -19.81 23.16 -10.50
C GLU A 563 -18.80 23.39 -9.37
N ILE A 564 -18.23 22.32 -8.84
CA ILE A 564 -17.25 22.38 -7.73
C ILE A 564 -15.83 22.06 -8.18
N PHE A 565 -15.65 21.53 -9.39
CA PHE A 565 -14.33 21.25 -9.94
C PHE A 565 -14.34 21.16 -11.47
N LYS A 566 -13.27 21.66 -12.09
CA LYS A 566 -12.98 21.46 -13.50
C LYS A 566 -11.47 21.57 -13.76
N ASN A 567 -10.86 20.55 -14.37
CA ASN A 567 -9.47 20.69 -14.82
C ASN A 567 -9.40 21.33 -16.21
N SER A 568 -8.33 22.10 -16.44
CA SER A 568 -8.04 22.74 -17.73
C SER A 568 -6.86 22.10 -18.47
N LYS A 569 -6.21 21.12 -17.85
CA LYS A 569 -5.04 20.41 -18.37
C LYS A 569 -5.11 18.95 -17.99
N GLN A 570 -4.65 18.10 -18.89
CA GLN A 570 -4.40 16.69 -18.60
C GLN A 570 -3.21 16.57 -17.66
N MET A 571 -3.29 15.58 -16.77
CA MET A 571 -2.22 15.19 -15.85
C MET A 571 -2.08 13.67 -15.89
N ARG A 572 -0.90 13.13 -15.55
CA ARG A 572 -0.75 11.67 -15.41
C ARG A 572 -1.72 11.20 -14.32
N ARG A 573 -2.48 10.13 -14.59
CA ARG A 573 -3.26 9.45 -13.55
C ARG A 573 -2.35 8.94 -12.43
N TRP A 574 -2.52 9.56 -11.27
CA TRP A 574 -2.02 9.19 -9.95
C TRP A 574 -3.23 9.14 -9.00
N PRO A 575 -3.36 8.19 -8.07
CA PRO A 575 -4.57 8.15 -7.25
C PRO A 575 -4.66 9.41 -6.38
N SER A 576 -5.78 10.15 -6.46
CA SER A 576 -5.90 11.51 -5.88
C SER A 576 -5.09 12.62 -6.57
N THR A 577 -4.78 12.48 -7.88
CA THR A 577 -4.22 13.57 -8.70
C THR A 577 -5.02 14.86 -8.55
N PHE A 578 -6.33 14.72 -8.46
CA PHE A 578 -7.27 15.80 -8.25
C PHE A 578 -8.05 15.56 -6.96
N TYR A 579 -8.50 16.67 -6.37
CA TYR A 579 -9.38 16.66 -5.22
C TYR A 579 -10.26 17.92 -5.22
N THR A 580 -11.44 17.83 -4.61
CA THR A 580 -12.31 18.99 -4.36
C THR A 580 -13.12 18.79 -3.08
N GLU A 581 -13.59 19.89 -2.48
CA GLU A 581 -14.43 19.85 -1.28
C GLU A 581 -15.85 19.40 -1.63
N LEU A 582 -16.37 18.46 -0.84
CA LEU A 582 -17.77 18.08 -0.81
C LEU A 582 -18.42 18.69 0.43
N ASN A 583 -19.12 19.80 0.26
CA ASN A 583 -19.96 20.41 1.29
C ASN A 583 -21.35 19.72 1.25
N LEU A 584 -21.45 18.57 1.92
CA LEU A 584 -22.64 17.72 1.90
C LEU A 584 -23.69 18.26 2.87
N LYS A 585 -24.91 18.45 2.39
CA LYS A 585 -26.08 18.85 3.20
C LYS A 585 -26.71 17.63 3.84
N GLU A 586 -27.44 17.82 4.94
CA GLU A 586 -28.30 16.78 5.50
C GLU A 586 -29.22 16.19 4.42
N GLY A 587 -29.29 14.86 4.36
CA GLY A 587 -30.03 14.12 3.35
C GLY A 587 -29.21 13.78 2.11
N GLU A 588 -29.90 13.65 0.98
CA GLU A 588 -29.32 13.20 -0.28
C GLU A 588 -28.55 14.31 -0.99
N ASN A 589 -27.32 14.01 -1.41
CA ASN A 589 -26.46 14.90 -2.19
C ASN A 589 -26.12 14.26 -3.52
N LEU A 590 -26.52 14.90 -4.61
CA LEU A 590 -26.28 14.44 -5.98
C LEU A 590 -24.88 14.85 -6.44
N ILE A 591 -24.07 13.87 -6.84
CA ILE A 591 -22.76 14.08 -7.44
C ILE A 591 -22.84 13.66 -8.91
N VAL A 592 -22.41 14.55 -9.80
CA VAL A 592 -22.30 14.27 -11.25
C VAL A 592 -20.87 14.57 -11.69
N MET A 593 -20.27 13.68 -12.45
CA MET A 593 -18.94 13.84 -13.02
C MET A 593 -19.04 13.66 -14.53
N ARG A 594 -18.47 14.58 -15.30
CA ARG A 594 -18.32 14.44 -16.74
C ARG A 594 -16.85 14.19 -17.04
N LEU A 595 -16.55 13.11 -17.76
CA LEU A 595 -15.23 12.81 -18.29
C LEU A 595 -15.25 13.06 -19.80
N ASP A 596 -14.39 13.95 -20.30
CA ASP A 596 -14.12 14.12 -21.72
C ASP A 596 -12.81 13.41 -22.03
N VAL A 597 -12.95 12.20 -22.56
CA VAL A 597 -11.85 11.29 -22.85
C VAL A 597 -11.31 11.58 -24.25
N ILE A 598 -10.00 11.73 -24.33
CA ILE A 598 -9.31 12.15 -25.57
C ILE A 598 -8.17 11.18 -25.94
N ASN A 599 -7.93 10.19 -25.08
CA ASN A 599 -6.96 9.12 -25.23
C ASN A 599 -7.63 7.79 -24.85
N ASP A 600 -6.91 6.68 -24.92
CA ASP A 600 -7.45 5.36 -24.57
C ASP A 600 -7.34 5.01 -23.06
N ASP A 601 -7.09 5.99 -22.18
CA ASP A 601 -7.07 5.77 -20.71
C ASP A 601 -8.45 6.05 -20.11
N PHE A 602 -9.26 5.00 -19.96
CA PHE A 602 -10.62 5.07 -19.42
C PHE A 602 -10.69 4.80 -17.92
N VAL A 603 -9.56 4.80 -17.22
CA VAL A 603 -9.50 4.44 -15.81
C VAL A 603 -9.72 5.67 -14.92
N LEU A 604 -10.63 5.53 -13.96
CA LEU A 604 -10.93 6.53 -12.94
C LEU A 604 -10.63 5.95 -11.55
N ASP A 605 -9.72 6.58 -10.82
CA ASP A 605 -9.57 6.33 -9.37
C ASP A 605 -10.50 7.29 -8.64
N ILE A 606 -11.30 6.82 -7.67
CA ILE A 606 -12.24 7.67 -6.94
C ILE A 606 -12.51 7.19 -5.51
N GLY A 607 -12.52 8.13 -4.56
CA GLY A 607 -12.90 7.87 -3.17
C GLY A 607 -13.10 9.14 -2.37
N MET A 608 -13.52 8.99 -1.11
CA MET A 608 -13.71 10.10 -0.17
C MET A 608 -12.67 10.08 0.95
N LYS A 609 -12.15 11.23 1.34
CA LYS A 609 -11.34 11.39 2.56
C LYS A 609 -12.04 12.31 3.55
N ASP A 610 -11.73 12.13 4.84
CA ASP A 610 -12.19 13.04 5.89
C ASP A 610 -11.68 14.46 5.63
N HIS A 611 -12.50 15.47 5.93
CA HIS A 611 -12.07 16.87 5.77
C HIS A 611 -11.24 17.37 6.95
N LYS A 612 -11.76 17.27 8.18
CA LYS A 612 -11.12 17.68 9.45
C LYS A 612 -10.46 19.07 9.40
N GLU A 613 -10.91 19.96 8.52
CA GLU A 613 -10.30 21.27 8.24
C GLU A 613 -8.80 21.18 7.91
N ARG A 614 -8.40 20.11 7.21
CA ARG A 614 -7.03 19.81 6.79
C ARG A 614 -6.98 19.43 5.31
N HIS A 615 -5.80 19.55 4.70
CA HIS A 615 -5.57 19.14 3.32
C HIS A 615 -5.81 17.62 3.17
N PRO A 616 -6.36 17.11 2.04
CA PRO A 616 -6.69 15.68 1.89
C PRO A 616 -5.51 14.73 2.05
N HIS A 617 -4.29 15.19 1.76
CA HIS A 617 -3.06 14.42 2.01
C HIS A 617 -2.86 14.10 3.50
N GLN A 618 -3.40 14.93 4.41
CA GLN A 618 -3.21 14.86 5.85
C GLN A 618 -4.40 14.22 6.60
N THR A 619 -5.34 13.60 5.88
CA THR A 619 -6.56 13.04 6.47
C THR A 619 -6.81 11.62 6.00
N GLN A 620 -7.51 10.83 6.82
CA GLN A 620 -7.80 9.42 6.54
C GLN A 620 -8.86 9.27 5.44
N TRP A 621 -8.85 8.10 4.76
CA TRP A 621 -9.97 7.73 3.88
C TRP A 621 -11.25 7.59 4.70
N ALA A 622 -12.34 8.15 4.18
CA ALA A 622 -13.65 8.07 4.80
C ALA A 622 -14.19 6.64 4.68
N VAL A 623 -14.64 6.09 5.81
CA VAL A 623 -15.22 4.74 5.94
C VAL A 623 -16.59 4.79 6.61
N ASP A 624 -17.23 5.96 6.59
CA ASP A 624 -18.52 6.26 7.22
C ASP A 624 -19.62 6.58 6.20
N LEU A 625 -19.25 6.86 4.95
CA LEU A 625 -20.16 7.19 3.85
C LEU A 625 -19.87 6.32 2.64
N ASN A 626 -20.90 6.10 1.81
CA ASN A 626 -20.74 5.41 0.55
C ASN A 626 -21.54 6.06 -0.59
N PHE A 627 -21.16 5.73 -1.81
CA PHE A 627 -21.84 6.12 -3.04
C PHE A 627 -23.07 5.24 -3.28
N SER A 628 -24.16 5.82 -3.77
CA SER A 628 -25.43 5.11 -4.01
C SER A 628 -26.19 5.69 -5.19
N THR A 629 -27.19 4.96 -5.69
CA THR A 629 -28.01 5.40 -6.84
C THR A 629 -29.51 5.42 -6.49
N HIS A 630 -29.89 6.02 -5.35
CA HIS A 630 -31.29 6.04 -4.89
C HIS A 630 -32.14 7.13 -5.54
N SER A 631 -32.61 6.92 -6.77
CA SER A 631 -33.56 7.89 -7.37
C SER A 631 -34.29 7.45 -8.64
N VAL A 632 -34.36 6.16 -8.99
CA VAL A 632 -35.22 5.72 -10.09
C VAL A 632 -35.95 4.45 -9.64
N LYS A 633 -37.25 4.36 -9.90
CA LYS A 633 -38.00 3.11 -9.70
C LYS A 633 -37.28 2.01 -10.49
N GLU A 634 -36.62 1.09 -9.79
CA GLU A 634 -35.82 -0.01 -10.36
C GLU A 634 -36.66 -1.04 -11.14
N GLU A 635 -37.98 -0.86 -11.26
CA GLU A 635 -38.89 -1.74 -12.03
C GLU A 635 -38.66 -1.72 -13.56
N LEU A 636 -37.60 -1.07 -14.06
CA LEU A 636 -37.39 -0.87 -15.50
C LEU A 636 -36.01 -1.28 -16.03
N LEU A 637 -35.09 -1.84 -15.25
CA LEU A 637 -33.72 -2.16 -15.72
C LEU A 637 -33.46 -3.63 -16.11
N GLU A 638 -34.50 -4.46 -16.26
CA GLU A 638 -34.36 -5.82 -16.80
C GLU A 638 -34.73 -5.88 -18.30
N VAL A 639 -33.77 -5.64 -19.19
CA VAL A 639 -33.63 -6.33 -20.51
C VAL A 639 -32.16 -6.43 -20.88
#